data_AF-A0A7W0JD14-F1
#
_entry.id   AF-A0A7W0JD14-F1
#
_cell.length_a   1.000
_cell.length_b   1.000
_cell.length_c   1.000
_cell.angle_alpha   90.00
_cell.angle_beta   90.00
_cell.angle_gamma   90.00
#
_symmetry.space_group_name_H-M   'P 1'
#
loop_
_entity.id
_entity.type
_entity.pdbx_description
1 polymer ?
#
loop_
_entity_poly.entity_id
_entity_poly.type
_entity_poly.pdbx_seq_one_letter_code
_entity_poly.pdbx_strand_id
1 'polypeptide(L)'
;MEFLNKLNPAQQEAVITTEGPLLVLAGAGSGKTRVITYRIIYLLEKGTPPSKILGLTFTNKASQEMRERVFSLTNSNVLISTFHSLGARILRESIGVLGYKRSFAIYDEEDSNKLLLSCIDAPTPAEAKEQVKIIRAYISNFKNSLIPLDQEDNPYCFQIFERYQQKLKEYQAVDFDDLLYLPVRILREFPEARRYYQERWSYLLIDEYQDTNNAQYELVKCLLGPEQRLCVVGDPDQSIYSWRGANIQNIMNFEEDYPEAKVIRLEQNYRSRSNILEAANALIYNNEKRYEKNLWSGRGEGDKIKFFTGSTEYEESEFVARQVAKIHEEYGTPYNRIAVFYRTHALSRPFEDAFYRARVPYVIVGGISFYQRREVKDILSILKMVQSSSDFIAFARSINFPKRGIGPATLEKLRENATEEGLSIFNYCEALLAKISLKTSLRISTKQREGLETYVQNIQKLREIESQCSLQTLVEAAINYSDYLSLLMEDRDTYEERKENLASLVAKAAEWESSEGGSSLTSFLEELSLKSTLDEADGSKKYVHLMSIHNSKGLEYDTVFLVGLEEELFPHARSYGKEEELEEERRLCYVGMTRAEERLFLTNASARYFWGNIKNQTPSRFLREIPKDFIERVFAKRRF
;
A
#
# COMPACT_ATOMS: atom_id res chain seq x y z
N MET A 1 -39.80 3.28 -4.84
CA MET A 1 -39.54 4.10 -3.62
C MET A 1 -39.60 3.36 -2.26
N GLU A 2 -40.03 2.09 -2.14
CA GLU A 2 -40.00 1.34 -0.84
C GLU A 2 -38.61 1.28 -0.18
N PHE A 3 -37.52 1.41 -0.95
CA PHE A 3 -36.16 1.37 -0.42
C PHE A 3 -35.83 2.55 0.52
N LEU A 4 -36.56 3.67 0.42
CA LEU A 4 -36.36 4.84 1.31
C LEU A 4 -36.63 4.46 2.77
N ASN A 5 -37.57 3.54 3.02
CA ASN A 5 -37.89 3.04 4.36
C ASN A 5 -36.71 2.31 5.03
N LYS A 6 -35.70 1.91 4.26
CA LYS A 6 -34.49 1.26 4.77
C LYS A 6 -33.42 2.27 5.20
N LEU A 7 -33.62 3.56 4.94
CA LEU A 7 -32.68 4.65 5.23
C LEU A 7 -33.17 5.47 6.43
N ASN A 8 -32.26 6.00 7.23
CA ASN A 8 -32.61 6.95 8.28
C ASN A 8 -32.99 8.34 7.69
N PRO A 9 -33.58 9.26 8.47
CA PRO A 9 -34.01 10.56 7.95
C PRO A 9 -32.91 11.35 7.21
N ALA A 10 -31.69 11.41 7.75
CA ALA A 10 -30.58 12.14 7.13
C ALA A 10 -30.12 11.48 5.80
N GLN A 11 -30.07 10.14 5.76
CA GLN A 11 -29.78 9.40 4.53
C GLN A 11 -30.89 9.57 3.49
N GLN A 12 -32.17 9.58 3.90
CA GLN A 12 -33.29 9.86 3.02
C GLN A 12 -33.17 11.27 2.44
N GLU A 13 -32.89 12.26 3.28
CA GLU A 13 -32.70 13.64 2.87
C GLU A 13 -31.55 13.79 1.85
N ALA A 14 -30.44 13.10 2.07
CA ALA A 14 -29.31 13.07 1.12
C ALA A 14 -29.66 12.37 -0.20
N VAL A 15 -30.55 11.37 -0.19
CA VAL A 15 -31.02 10.70 -1.41
C VAL A 15 -31.99 11.57 -2.22
N ILE A 16 -32.91 12.27 -1.55
CA ILE A 16 -33.97 13.05 -2.23
C ILE A 16 -33.54 14.45 -2.67
N THR A 17 -32.50 15.04 -2.06
CA THR A 17 -32.02 16.40 -2.38
C THR A 17 -31.27 16.39 -3.71
N THR A 18 -31.97 16.30 -4.84
CA THR A 18 -31.38 16.02 -6.17
C THR A 18 -30.81 17.24 -6.88
N GLU A 19 -31.31 18.43 -6.59
CA GLU A 19 -30.92 19.69 -7.23
C GLU A 19 -29.85 20.45 -6.44
N GLY A 20 -29.03 21.22 -7.16
CA GLY A 20 -27.96 22.03 -6.60
C GLY A 20 -26.77 21.21 -6.05
N PRO A 21 -25.76 21.91 -5.51
CA PRO A 21 -24.61 21.27 -4.88
C PRO A 21 -24.99 20.69 -3.52
N LEU A 22 -24.57 19.45 -3.27
CA LEU A 22 -24.82 18.70 -2.05
C LEU A 22 -23.50 18.12 -1.52
N LEU A 23 -23.16 18.50 -0.29
CA LEU A 23 -22.10 17.87 0.48
C LEU A 23 -22.72 16.95 1.53
N VAL A 24 -22.40 15.66 1.45
CA VAL A 24 -22.77 14.67 2.48
C VAL A 24 -21.54 14.37 3.33
N LEU A 25 -21.45 15.03 4.48
CA LEU A 25 -20.41 14.79 5.48
C LEU A 25 -20.77 13.55 6.27
N ALA A 26 -19.99 12.48 6.10
CA ALA A 26 -20.43 11.17 6.54
C ALA A 26 -19.33 10.43 7.27
N GLY A 27 -19.54 10.12 8.55
CA GLY A 27 -18.52 9.44 9.34
C GLY A 27 -18.21 8.02 8.90
N ALA A 28 -17.25 7.38 9.56
CA ALA A 28 -17.01 5.95 9.37
C ALA A 28 -18.27 5.14 9.67
N GLY A 29 -18.55 4.12 8.86
CA GLY A 29 -19.70 3.23 9.05
C GLY A 29 -21.09 3.86 8.90
N SER A 30 -21.20 5.10 8.41
CA SER A 30 -22.48 5.83 8.29
C SER A 30 -23.30 5.50 7.02
N GLY A 31 -22.76 4.67 6.13
CA GLY A 31 -23.43 4.29 4.89
C GLY A 31 -23.20 5.24 3.71
N LYS A 32 -22.02 5.85 3.59
CA LYS A 32 -21.60 6.70 2.44
C LYS A 32 -21.97 6.15 1.06
N THR A 33 -21.36 5.02 0.71
CA THR A 33 -21.56 4.33 -0.57
C THR A 33 -23.02 3.90 -0.77
N ARG A 34 -23.72 3.59 0.33
CA ARG A 34 -25.14 3.27 0.32
C ARG A 34 -25.98 4.48 -0.09
N VAL A 35 -25.70 5.68 0.44
CA VAL A 35 -26.40 6.92 0.06
C VAL A 35 -26.20 7.25 -1.42
N ILE A 36 -24.96 7.21 -1.93
CA ILE A 36 -24.71 7.44 -3.37
C ILE A 36 -25.47 6.45 -4.22
N THR A 37 -25.41 5.16 -3.89
CA THR A 37 -26.09 4.10 -4.65
C THR A 37 -27.60 4.34 -4.71
N TYR A 38 -28.23 4.57 -3.56
CA TYR A 38 -29.68 4.81 -3.51
C TYR A 38 -30.09 6.14 -4.14
N ARG A 39 -29.21 7.14 -4.15
CA ARG A 39 -29.43 8.39 -4.89
C ARG A 39 -29.44 8.16 -6.40
N ILE A 40 -28.53 7.35 -6.94
CA ILE A 40 -28.57 6.96 -8.36
C ILE A 40 -29.89 6.24 -8.67
N ILE A 41 -30.28 5.28 -7.84
CA ILE A 41 -31.53 4.53 -8.00
C ILE A 41 -32.74 5.48 -7.95
N TYR A 42 -32.74 6.44 -7.02
CA TYR A 42 -33.79 7.44 -6.91
C TYR A 42 -33.92 8.30 -8.17
N LEU A 43 -32.80 8.79 -8.73
CA LEU A 43 -32.77 9.54 -9.98
C LEU A 43 -33.35 8.72 -11.14
N LEU A 44 -32.99 7.44 -11.25
CA LEU A 44 -33.53 6.53 -12.25
C LEU A 44 -35.04 6.32 -12.09
N GLU A 45 -35.53 6.09 -10.87
CA GLU A 45 -36.97 5.96 -10.59
C GLU A 45 -37.75 7.25 -10.90
N LYS A 46 -37.11 8.42 -10.78
CA LYS A 46 -37.68 9.72 -11.17
C LYS A 46 -37.67 9.97 -12.68
N GLY A 47 -37.13 9.04 -13.47
CA GLY A 47 -37.11 9.11 -14.93
C GLY A 47 -35.86 9.77 -15.51
N THR A 48 -34.82 10.05 -14.70
CA THR A 48 -33.54 10.54 -15.23
C THR A 48 -32.90 9.45 -16.09
N PRO A 49 -32.55 9.74 -17.36
CA PRO A 49 -31.90 8.75 -18.21
C PRO A 49 -30.54 8.30 -17.62
N PRO A 50 -30.19 6.99 -17.64
CA PRO A 50 -28.92 6.51 -17.10
C PRO A 50 -27.68 7.19 -17.68
N SER A 51 -27.75 7.62 -18.95
CA SER A 51 -26.67 8.33 -19.64
C SER A 51 -26.38 9.71 -19.07
N LYS A 52 -27.33 10.29 -18.31
CA LYS A 52 -27.23 11.62 -17.67
C LYS A 52 -26.57 11.58 -16.29
N ILE A 53 -26.27 10.39 -15.76
CA ILE A 53 -25.74 10.20 -14.41
C ILE A 53 -24.29 9.70 -14.52
N LEU A 54 -23.38 10.37 -13.80
CA LEU A 54 -21.98 9.99 -13.67
C LEU A 54 -21.65 9.74 -12.19
N GLY A 55 -21.22 8.52 -11.88
CA GLY A 55 -20.67 8.15 -10.57
C GLY A 55 -19.15 8.05 -10.62
N LEU A 56 -18.47 8.65 -9.64
CA LEU A 56 -17.02 8.61 -9.49
C LEU A 56 -16.62 8.01 -8.14
N THR A 57 -15.67 7.08 -8.17
CA THR A 57 -15.12 6.42 -6.98
C THR A 57 -13.60 6.43 -7.01
N PHE A 58 -12.96 6.21 -5.87
CA PHE A 58 -11.49 6.17 -5.80
C PHE A 58 -10.89 4.87 -6.37
N THR A 59 -11.53 3.72 -6.16
CA THR A 59 -11.01 2.40 -6.58
C THR A 59 -11.89 1.72 -7.62
N ASN A 60 -11.27 0.85 -8.43
CA ASN A 60 -11.99 0.03 -9.41
C ASN A 60 -12.97 -0.93 -8.73
N LYS A 61 -12.60 -1.51 -7.59
CA LYS A 61 -13.46 -2.39 -6.79
C LYS A 61 -14.74 -1.68 -6.35
N ALA A 62 -14.62 -0.48 -5.75
CA ALA A 62 -15.78 0.31 -5.35
C ALA A 62 -16.67 0.68 -6.57
N SER A 63 -16.05 1.02 -7.71
CA SER A 63 -16.80 1.33 -8.93
C SER A 63 -17.61 0.12 -9.44
N GLN A 64 -17.03 -1.08 -9.35
CA GLN A 64 -17.65 -2.32 -9.81
C GLN A 64 -18.78 -2.74 -8.88
N GLU A 65 -18.54 -2.76 -7.56
CA GLU A 65 -19.56 -3.09 -6.56
C GLU A 65 -20.76 -2.15 -6.62
N MET A 66 -20.52 -0.84 -6.75
CA MET A 66 -21.59 0.14 -6.90
C MET A 66 -22.36 -0.07 -8.21
N ARG A 67 -21.67 -0.35 -9.32
CA ARG A 67 -22.30 -0.63 -10.62
C ARG A 67 -23.16 -1.87 -10.60
N GLU A 68 -22.66 -2.98 -10.06
CA GLU A 68 -23.39 -4.24 -9.92
C GLU A 68 -24.62 -4.07 -9.02
N ARG A 69 -24.50 -3.27 -7.95
CA ARG A 69 -25.62 -2.97 -7.06
C ARG A 69 -26.69 -2.11 -7.72
N VAL A 70 -26.32 -1.07 -8.46
CA VAL A 70 -27.28 -0.27 -9.22
C VAL A 70 -27.97 -1.14 -10.29
N PHE A 71 -27.19 -1.93 -11.03
CA PHE A 71 -27.71 -2.80 -12.08
C PHE A 71 -28.68 -3.84 -11.53
N SER A 72 -28.32 -4.57 -10.48
CA SER A 72 -29.20 -5.58 -9.86
C SER A 72 -30.52 -5.03 -9.34
N LEU A 73 -30.56 -3.77 -8.91
CA LEU A 73 -31.78 -3.14 -8.37
C LEU A 73 -32.63 -2.41 -9.43
N THR A 74 -32.07 -2.04 -10.58
CA THR A 74 -32.74 -1.17 -11.57
C THR A 74 -32.70 -1.69 -13.01
N ASN A 75 -31.91 -2.74 -13.29
CA ASN A 75 -31.54 -3.22 -14.62
C ASN A 75 -31.01 -2.12 -15.56
N SER A 76 -30.48 -1.02 -15.00
CA SER A 76 -29.98 0.13 -15.74
C SER A 76 -28.46 0.22 -15.66
N ASN A 77 -27.82 0.51 -16.79
CA ASN A 77 -26.38 0.70 -16.87
C ASN A 77 -26.03 2.19 -16.73
N VAL A 78 -25.59 2.57 -15.54
CA VAL A 78 -25.07 3.92 -15.24
C VAL A 78 -23.54 3.92 -15.35
N LEU A 79 -22.97 5.01 -15.86
CA LEU A 79 -21.52 5.17 -15.88
C LEU A 79 -21.01 5.45 -14.46
N ILE A 80 -20.47 4.42 -13.82
CA ILE A 80 -19.75 4.52 -12.56
C ILE A 80 -18.31 4.10 -12.81
N SER A 81 -17.32 4.93 -12.49
CA SER A 81 -15.90 4.62 -12.78
C SER A 81 -14.94 5.33 -11.82
N THR A 82 -13.65 5.04 -11.92
CA THR A 82 -12.61 5.88 -11.31
C THR A 82 -12.34 7.13 -12.13
N PHE A 83 -11.69 8.14 -11.53
CA PHE A 83 -11.27 9.36 -12.23
C PHE A 83 -10.38 9.07 -13.44
N HIS A 84 -9.38 8.18 -13.29
CA HIS A 84 -8.48 7.80 -14.38
C HIS A 84 -9.22 7.06 -15.51
N SER A 85 -10.20 6.20 -15.18
CA SER A 85 -11.03 5.53 -16.18
C SER A 85 -11.93 6.51 -16.94
N LEU A 86 -12.50 7.49 -16.24
CA LEU A 86 -13.25 8.59 -16.86
C LEU A 86 -12.35 9.42 -17.78
N GLY A 87 -11.17 9.78 -17.28
CA GLY A 87 -10.19 10.55 -18.04
C GLY A 87 -9.75 9.85 -19.31
N ALA A 88 -9.40 8.56 -19.22
CA ALA A 88 -9.13 7.73 -20.38
C ALA A 88 -10.30 7.75 -21.37
N ARG A 89 -11.55 7.64 -20.91
CA ARG A 89 -12.74 7.71 -21.77
C ARG A 89 -12.86 9.05 -22.49
N ILE A 90 -12.73 10.16 -21.76
CA ILE A 90 -12.77 11.52 -22.33
C ILE A 90 -11.66 11.67 -23.39
N LEU A 91 -10.46 11.17 -23.11
CA LEU A 91 -9.36 11.19 -24.08
C LEU A 91 -9.67 10.33 -25.31
N ARG A 92 -10.19 9.11 -25.15
CA ARG A 92 -10.56 8.25 -26.30
C ARG A 92 -11.58 8.94 -27.22
N GLU A 93 -12.48 9.74 -26.67
CA GLU A 93 -13.52 10.45 -27.43
C GLU A 93 -12.98 11.77 -28.04
N SER A 94 -12.20 12.55 -27.28
CA SER A 94 -11.89 13.96 -27.59
C SER A 94 -10.41 14.33 -27.75
N ILE A 95 -9.43 13.45 -27.47
CA ILE A 95 -7.99 13.80 -27.52
C ILE A 95 -7.51 14.27 -28.91
N GLY A 96 -8.29 13.99 -29.96
CA GLY A 96 -8.04 14.48 -31.32
C GLY A 96 -7.87 15.99 -31.42
N VAL A 97 -8.55 16.77 -30.57
CA VAL A 97 -8.43 18.24 -30.55
C VAL A 97 -7.03 18.72 -30.13
N LEU A 98 -6.27 17.87 -29.42
CA LEU A 98 -4.87 18.12 -29.04
C LEU A 98 -3.87 17.58 -30.08
N GLY A 99 -4.34 16.99 -31.17
CA GLY A 99 -3.49 16.40 -32.22
C GLY A 99 -2.97 14.99 -31.90
N TYR A 100 -3.65 14.25 -31.01
CA TYR A 100 -3.38 12.84 -30.77
C TYR A 100 -4.36 11.95 -31.55
N LYS A 101 -3.96 10.71 -31.84
CA LYS A 101 -4.82 9.64 -32.30
C LYS A 101 -5.61 9.10 -31.11
N ARG A 102 -6.86 8.71 -31.36
CA ARG A 102 -7.74 8.09 -30.35
C ARG A 102 -7.21 6.75 -29.83
N SER A 103 -6.34 6.07 -30.58
CA SER A 103 -5.73 4.77 -30.25
C SER A 103 -4.42 4.89 -29.46
N PHE A 104 -4.25 5.94 -28.66
CA PHE A 104 -3.04 6.15 -27.87
C PHE A 104 -2.71 4.99 -26.90
N ALA A 105 -1.43 4.76 -26.64
CA ALA A 105 -0.97 3.84 -25.59
C ALA A 105 -1.02 4.54 -24.22
N ILE A 106 -1.32 3.79 -23.16
CA ILE A 106 -1.20 4.26 -21.77
C ILE A 106 0.07 3.64 -21.22
N TYR A 107 1.06 4.46 -20.91
CA TYR A 107 2.33 3.99 -20.34
C TYR A 107 2.17 3.71 -18.86
N ASP A 108 2.73 2.59 -18.42
CA ASP A 108 2.91 2.31 -17.01
C ASP A 108 4.12 3.06 -16.45
N GLU A 109 4.45 2.82 -15.18
CA GLU A 109 5.57 3.48 -14.54
C GLU A 109 6.92 3.10 -15.17
N GLU A 110 7.08 1.85 -15.61
CA GLU A 110 8.34 1.37 -16.20
C GLU A 110 8.57 2.00 -17.58
N ASP A 111 7.53 2.02 -18.41
CA ASP A 111 7.55 2.63 -19.74
C ASP A 111 7.78 4.15 -19.64
N SER A 112 7.10 4.82 -18.71
CA SER A 112 7.27 6.26 -18.45
C SER A 112 8.69 6.58 -17.98
N ASN A 113 9.25 5.77 -17.07
CA ASN A 113 10.63 5.94 -16.60
C ASN A 113 11.65 5.74 -17.73
N LYS A 114 11.47 4.74 -18.60
CA LYS A 114 12.34 4.51 -19.76
C LYS A 114 12.30 5.69 -20.73
N LEU A 115 11.10 6.23 -20.99
CA LEU A 115 10.94 7.38 -21.86
C LEU A 115 11.60 8.63 -21.26
N LEU A 116 11.35 8.88 -19.97
CA LEU A 116 11.93 10.03 -19.26
C LEU A 116 13.46 9.93 -19.22
N LEU A 117 14.01 8.74 -18.97
CA LEU A 117 15.45 8.48 -19.04
C LEU A 117 16.03 8.84 -20.42
N SER A 118 15.29 8.57 -21.51
CA SER A 118 15.73 8.95 -22.87
C SER A 118 15.72 10.46 -23.14
N CYS A 119 15.13 11.26 -22.25
CA CYS A 119 15.09 12.72 -22.36
C CYS A 119 16.23 13.39 -21.58
N ILE A 120 16.87 12.65 -20.66
CA ILE A 120 17.87 13.14 -19.74
C ILE A 120 19.26 12.91 -20.32
N ASP A 121 20.05 13.99 -20.35
CA ASP A 121 21.46 13.97 -20.72
C ASP A 121 22.30 13.87 -19.43
N ALA A 122 22.69 12.65 -19.03
CA ALA A 122 23.46 12.40 -17.80
C ALA A 122 24.80 11.68 -18.07
N PRO A 123 25.89 12.02 -17.34
CA PRO A 123 27.21 11.43 -17.54
C PRO A 123 27.29 9.95 -17.17
N THR A 124 26.51 9.53 -16.16
CA THR A 124 26.49 8.15 -15.67
C THR A 124 25.06 7.59 -15.54
N PRO A 125 24.87 6.26 -15.63
CA PRO A 125 23.57 5.64 -15.40
C PRO A 125 22.99 5.89 -14.00
N ALA A 126 23.84 6.06 -12.98
CA ALA A 126 23.41 6.31 -11.61
C ALA A 126 22.83 7.73 -11.47
N GLU A 127 23.52 8.74 -12.01
CA GLU A 127 23.01 10.11 -12.05
C GLU A 127 21.72 10.21 -12.87
N ALA A 128 21.64 9.48 -13.99
CA ALA A 128 20.44 9.46 -14.82
C ALA A 128 19.22 8.94 -14.05
N LYS A 129 19.38 7.87 -13.26
CA LYS A 129 18.30 7.32 -12.41
C LYS A 129 17.83 8.30 -11.33
N GLU A 130 18.77 8.95 -10.64
CA GLU A 130 18.42 9.93 -9.59
C GLU A 130 17.68 11.12 -10.20
N GLN A 131 18.13 11.62 -11.36
CA GLN A 131 17.44 12.69 -12.08
C GLN A 131 16.05 12.27 -12.57
N VAL A 132 15.87 11.05 -13.10
CA VAL A 132 14.55 10.50 -13.46
C VAL A 132 13.59 10.62 -12.27
N LYS A 133 14.03 10.24 -11.07
CA LYS A 133 13.19 10.28 -9.87
C LYS A 133 12.75 11.70 -9.51
N ILE A 134 13.70 12.63 -9.45
CA ILE A 134 13.43 14.04 -9.12
C ILE A 134 12.48 14.66 -10.15
N ILE A 135 12.79 14.47 -11.44
CA ILE A 135 12.00 15.05 -12.53
C ILE A 135 10.62 14.40 -12.60
N ARG A 136 10.50 13.08 -12.38
CA ARG A 136 9.20 12.40 -12.33
C ARG A 136 8.34 12.95 -11.20
N ALA A 137 8.89 13.11 -10.00
CA ALA A 137 8.17 13.70 -8.88
C ALA A 137 7.69 15.13 -9.20
N TYR A 138 8.55 15.92 -9.85
CA TYR A 138 8.21 17.25 -10.34
C TYR A 138 7.08 17.24 -11.38
N ILE A 139 7.17 16.38 -12.41
CA ILE A 139 6.16 16.24 -13.46
C ILE A 139 4.83 15.75 -12.86
N SER A 140 4.87 14.76 -11.98
CA SER A 140 3.67 14.21 -11.36
C SER A 140 3.00 15.23 -10.46
N ASN A 141 3.77 15.98 -9.66
CA ASN A 141 3.24 17.08 -8.87
C ASN A 141 2.61 18.17 -9.75
N PHE A 142 3.27 18.55 -10.85
CA PHE A 142 2.72 19.48 -11.82
C PHE A 142 1.37 19.01 -12.38
N LYS A 143 1.31 17.78 -12.90
CA LYS A 143 0.10 17.22 -13.52
C LYS A 143 -1.04 17.04 -12.51
N ASN A 144 -0.74 16.63 -11.27
CA ASN A 144 -1.75 16.40 -10.23
C ASN A 144 -2.19 17.68 -9.52
N SER A 145 -1.31 18.67 -9.38
CA SER A 145 -1.60 19.94 -8.71
C SER A 145 -2.08 21.03 -9.69
N LEU A 146 -1.89 20.84 -11.01
CA LEU A 146 -2.23 21.82 -12.06
C LEU A 146 -1.63 23.22 -11.84
N ILE A 147 -0.55 23.31 -11.06
CA ILE A 147 0.17 24.55 -10.79
C ILE A 147 0.95 24.90 -12.07
N PRO A 148 0.90 26.12 -12.61
CA PRO A 148 1.74 26.50 -13.75
C PRO A 148 3.20 26.18 -13.48
N LEU A 149 3.89 25.56 -14.42
CA LEU A 149 5.33 25.37 -14.30
C LEU A 149 5.99 26.75 -14.35
N ASP A 150 6.60 27.17 -13.26
CA ASP A 150 7.48 28.33 -13.29
C ASP A 150 8.80 27.91 -13.95
N GLN A 151 9.07 28.52 -15.11
CA GLN A 151 10.29 28.30 -15.86
C GLN A 151 11.53 28.82 -15.09
N GLU A 152 11.36 29.79 -14.19
CA GLU A 152 12.46 30.42 -13.46
C GLU A 152 12.90 29.58 -12.26
N ASP A 153 11.98 28.89 -11.58
CA ASP A 153 12.29 28.09 -10.38
C ASP A 153 13.08 26.81 -10.70
N ASN A 154 12.75 26.14 -11.82
CA ASN A 154 13.42 24.88 -12.18
C ASN A 154 13.55 24.68 -13.71
N PRO A 155 14.39 25.49 -14.39
CA PRO A 155 14.48 25.51 -15.85
C PRO A 155 14.91 24.16 -16.45
N TYR A 156 15.75 23.41 -15.75
CA TYR A 156 16.17 22.08 -16.21
C TYR A 156 15.01 21.08 -16.20
N CYS A 157 14.26 20.99 -15.10
CA CYS A 157 13.11 20.09 -15.02
C CYS A 157 12.02 20.47 -16.04
N PHE A 158 11.81 21.77 -16.26
CA PHE A 158 10.90 22.27 -17.29
C PHE A 158 11.32 21.82 -18.70
N GLN A 159 12.59 22.00 -19.06
CA GLN A 159 13.11 21.58 -20.37
C GLN A 159 12.95 20.07 -20.59
N ILE A 160 13.25 19.24 -19.58
CA ILE A 160 13.07 17.80 -19.68
C ILE A 160 11.58 17.42 -19.79
N PHE A 161 10.71 18.09 -19.04
CA PHE A 161 9.25 17.90 -19.14
C PHE A 161 8.74 18.21 -20.55
N GLU A 162 9.14 19.31 -21.18
CA GLU A 162 8.73 19.64 -22.55
C GLU A 162 9.16 18.55 -23.55
N ARG A 163 10.43 18.12 -23.47
CA ARG A 163 10.96 17.02 -24.30
C ARG A 163 10.19 15.73 -24.07
N TYR A 164 9.88 15.41 -22.82
CA TYR A 164 9.12 14.21 -22.44
C TYR A 164 7.69 14.23 -22.99
N GLN A 165 6.96 15.34 -22.82
CA GLN A 165 5.61 15.49 -23.37
C GLN A 165 5.60 15.47 -24.91
N GLN A 166 6.63 16.06 -25.54
CA GLN A 166 6.78 16.00 -27.00
C GLN A 166 6.94 14.55 -27.46
N LYS A 167 7.83 13.77 -26.84
CA LYS A 167 8.01 12.36 -27.20
C LYS A 167 6.77 11.51 -26.94
N LEU A 168 6.07 11.72 -25.81
CA LEU A 168 4.78 11.07 -25.54
C LEU A 168 3.81 11.32 -26.70
N LYS A 169 3.71 12.58 -27.16
CA LYS A 169 2.87 12.94 -28.30
C LYS A 169 3.32 12.28 -29.61
N GLU A 170 4.61 12.28 -29.92
CA GLU A 170 5.17 11.62 -31.10
C GLU A 170 4.85 10.12 -31.11
N TYR A 171 4.97 9.45 -29.96
CA TYR A 171 4.68 8.03 -29.80
C TYR A 171 3.19 7.71 -29.65
N GLN A 172 2.34 8.73 -29.67
CA GLN A 172 0.90 8.58 -29.47
C GLN A 172 0.64 7.85 -28.15
N ALA A 173 1.31 8.27 -27.09
CA ALA A 173 1.24 7.74 -25.76
C ALA A 173 0.84 8.83 -24.76
N VAL A 174 0.27 8.41 -23.64
CA VAL A 174 -0.01 9.22 -22.47
C VAL A 174 0.41 8.43 -21.23
N ASP A 175 0.87 9.11 -20.19
CA ASP A 175 1.13 8.45 -18.90
C ASP A 175 -0.12 8.45 -18.00
N PHE A 176 0.03 7.92 -16.79
CA PHE A 176 -1.09 7.80 -15.85
C PHE A 176 -1.61 9.16 -15.38
N ASP A 177 -0.72 10.12 -15.12
CA ASP A 177 -1.09 11.46 -14.67
C ASP A 177 -1.76 12.28 -15.81
N ASP A 178 -1.38 12.02 -17.07
CA ASP A 178 -2.05 12.59 -18.25
C ASP A 178 -3.53 12.21 -18.34
N LEU A 179 -3.93 11.07 -17.75
CA LEU A 179 -5.34 10.70 -17.67
C LEU A 179 -6.17 11.66 -16.81
N LEU A 180 -5.55 12.53 -16.02
CA LEU A 180 -6.25 13.60 -15.30
C LEU A 180 -5.93 14.96 -15.92
N TYR A 181 -4.65 15.23 -16.18
CA TYR A 181 -4.17 16.50 -16.69
C TYR A 181 -4.76 16.85 -18.07
N LEU A 182 -4.71 15.92 -19.05
CA LEU A 182 -5.15 16.20 -20.42
C LEU A 182 -6.68 16.38 -20.53
N PRO A 183 -7.54 15.60 -19.84
CA PRO A 183 -8.97 15.91 -19.79
C PRO A 183 -9.27 17.31 -19.25
N VAL A 184 -8.65 17.72 -18.15
CA VAL A 184 -8.83 19.08 -17.61
C VAL A 184 -8.41 20.11 -18.66
N ARG A 185 -7.26 19.91 -19.30
CA ARG A 185 -6.78 20.78 -20.37
C ARG A 185 -7.78 20.88 -21.52
N ILE A 186 -8.32 19.76 -22.01
CA ILE A 186 -9.32 19.74 -23.08
C ILE A 186 -10.56 20.54 -22.67
N LEU A 187 -11.07 20.32 -21.46
CA LEU A 187 -12.30 20.97 -21.02
C LEU A 187 -12.12 22.47 -20.73
N ARG A 188 -10.91 22.91 -20.37
CA ARG A 188 -10.58 24.33 -20.21
C ARG A 188 -10.36 25.04 -21.55
N GLU A 189 -9.61 24.42 -22.46
CA GLU A 189 -9.20 25.03 -23.74
C GLU A 189 -10.27 24.91 -24.84
N PHE A 190 -11.16 23.90 -24.78
CA PHE A 190 -12.14 23.61 -25.84
C PHE A 190 -13.58 23.64 -25.28
N PRO A 191 -14.25 24.81 -25.28
CA PRO A 191 -15.60 24.97 -24.72
C PRO A 191 -16.66 24.06 -25.31
N GLU A 192 -16.56 23.70 -26.60
CA GLU A 192 -17.49 22.77 -27.24
C GLU A 192 -17.42 21.36 -26.64
N ALA A 193 -16.20 20.86 -26.40
CA ALA A 193 -15.99 19.59 -25.73
C ALA A 193 -16.54 19.64 -24.29
N ARG A 194 -16.27 20.73 -23.56
CA ARG A 194 -16.81 20.94 -22.21
C ARG A 194 -18.33 20.89 -22.19
N ARG A 195 -18.98 21.65 -23.07
CA ARG A 195 -20.44 21.70 -23.18
C ARG A 195 -21.02 20.33 -23.51
N TYR A 196 -20.40 19.59 -24.43
CA TYR A 196 -20.81 18.24 -24.78
C TYR A 196 -20.86 17.31 -23.55
N TYR A 197 -19.82 17.32 -22.70
CA TYR A 197 -19.79 16.49 -21.50
C TYR A 197 -20.70 16.99 -20.38
N GLN A 198 -20.83 18.31 -20.19
CA GLN A 198 -21.78 18.91 -19.24
C GLN A 198 -23.24 18.57 -19.60
N GLU A 199 -23.58 18.61 -20.89
CA GLU A 199 -24.91 18.21 -21.37
C GLU A 199 -25.10 16.69 -21.27
N ARG A 200 -24.04 15.90 -21.48
CA ARG A 200 -24.10 14.45 -21.34
C ARG A 200 -24.30 14.01 -19.90
N TRP A 201 -23.60 14.58 -18.93
CA TRP A 201 -23.66 14.19 -17.52
C TRP A 201 -24.24 15.33 -16.68
N SER A 202 -25.56 15.32 -16.55
CA SER A 202 -26.29 16.33 -15.79
C SER A 202 -26.20 16.13 -14.28
N TYR A 203 -25.97 14.90 -13.79
CA TYR A 203 -25.80 14.60 -12.37
C TYR A 203 -24.42 13.98 -12.12
N LEU A 204 -23.62 14.64 -11.29
CA LEU A 204 -22.29 14.16 -10.87
C LEU A 204 -22.37 13.68 -9.41
N LEU A 205 -21.98 12.44 -9.17
CA LEU A 205 -21.92 11.85 -7.83
C LEU A 205 -20.50 11.35 -7.54
N ILE A 206 -19.91 11.77 -6.44
CA ILE A 206 -18.52 11.47 -6.10
C ILE A 206 -18.45 10.86 -4.70
N ASP A 207 -17.87 9.66 -4.60
CA ASP A 207 -17.54 9.00 -3.33
C ASP A 207 -16.09 9.31 -2.92
N GLU A 208 -15.81 9.21 -1.61
CA GLU A 208 -14.48 9.41 -1.02
C GLU A 208 -13.83 10.76 -1.42
N TYR A 209 -14.61 11.84 -1.42
CA TYR A 209 -14.19 13.14 -1.94
C TYR A 209 -12.97 13.75 -1.21
N GLN A 210 -12.74 13.37 0.05
CA GLN A 210 -11.58 13.81 0.83
C GLN A 210 -10.22 13.30 0.30
N ASP A 211 -10.22 12.29 -0.57
CA ASP A 211 -8.99 11.74 -1.16
C ASP A 211 -8.72 12.31 -2.56
N THR A 212 -9.48 13.33 -2.97
CA THR A 212 -9.29 13.94 -4.29
C THR A 212 -8.04 14.83 -4.32
N ASN A 213 -7.33 14.80 -5.44
CA ASN A 213 -6.24 15.75 -5.72
C ASN A 213 -6.78 16.98 -6.49
N ASN A 214 -5.93 17.98 -6.74
CA ASN A 214 -6.38 19.21 -7.41
C ASN A 214 -6.82 18.97 -8.86
N ALA A 215 -6.15 18.08 -9.60
CA ALA A 215 -6.54 17.75 -10.97
C ALA A 215 -7.93 17.09 -11.05
N GLN A 216 -8.24 16.19 -10.13
CA GLN A 216 -9.57 15.57 -10.01
C GLN A 216 -10.64 16.59 -9.66
N TYR A 217 -10.35 17.47 -8.72
CA TYR A 217 -11.22 18.56 -8.33
C TYR A 217 -11.52 19.51 -9.50
N GLU A 218 -10.49 19.92 -10.25
CA GLU A 218 -10.65 20.77 -11.43
C GLU A 218 -11.39 20.07 -12.58
N LEU A 219 -11.19 18.76 -12.75
CA LEU A 219 -11.95 17.96 -13.70
C LEU A 219 -13.45 18.00 -13.37
N VAL A 220 -13.80 17.87 -12.10
CA VAL A 220 -15.20 17.96 -11.63
C VAL A 220 -15.76 19.35 -11.88
N LYS A 221 -15.04 20.41 -11.51
CA LYS A 221 -15.44 21.80 -11.78
C LYS A 221 -15.69 22.05 -13.27
N CYS A 222 -14.86 21.49 -14.15
CA CYS A 222 -15.03 21.62 -15.60
C CYS A 222 -16.28 20.86 -16.11
N LEU A 223 -16.54 19.67 -15.59
CA LEU A 223 -17.67 18.82 -15.96
C LEU A 223 -19.01 19.28 -15.37
N LEU A 224 -18.99 20.10 -14.33
CA LEU A 224 -20.19 20.60 -13.68
C LEU A 224 -20.95 21.56 -14.61
N GLY A 225 -22.21 21.22 -14.90
CA GLY A 225 -23.11 22.07 -15.68
C GLY A 225 -23.65 23.28 -14.90
N PRO A 226 -24.41 24.17 -15.56
CA PRO A 226 -24.92 25.41 -14.95
C PRO A 226 -25.87 25.18 -13.76
N GLU A 227 -26.57 24.05 -13.72
CA GLU A 227 -27.49 23.70 -12.62
C GLU A 227 -26.75 23.15 -11.38
N GLN A 228 -25.42 23.01 -11.45
CA GLN A 228 -24.56 22.59 -10.34
C GLN A 228 -25.03 21.35 -9.56
N ARG A 229 -25.63 20.37 -10.27
CA ARG A 229 -26.10 19.09 -9.70
C ARG A 229 -24.93 18.16 -9.35
N LEU A 230 -24.19 18.56 -8.33
CA LEU A 230 -23.04 17.87 -7.77
C LEU A 230 -23.41 17.29 -6.40
N CYS A 231 -23.22 16.00 -6.21
CA CYS A 231 -23.31 15.36 -4.90
C CYS A 231 -21.95 14.77 -4.56
N VAL A 232 -21.28 15.32 -3.56
CA VAL A 232 -20.04 14.76 -3.03
C VAL A 232 -20.30 14.11 -1.67
N VAL A 233 -19.67 12.97 -1.43
CA VAL A 233 -19.72 12.27 -0.15
C VAL A 233 -18.30 12.04 0.30
N GLY A 234 -18.03 12.31 1.57
CA GLY A 234 -16.69 12.11 2.10
C GLY A 234 -16.64 12.21 3.61
N ASP A 235 -15.46 11.87 4.13
CA ASP A 235 -15.12 11.98 5.53
C ASP A 235 -13.71 12.56 5.67
N PRO A 236 -13.55 13.84 6.04
CA PRO A 236 -12.24 14.46 6.25
C PRO A 236 -11.35 13.67 7.23
N ASP A 237 -11.94 13.05 8.25
CA ASP A 237 -11.23 12.22 9.25
C ASP A 237 -10.70 10.89 8.67
N GLN A 238 -11.08 10.55 7.45
CA GLN A 238 -10.59 9.36 6.73
C GLN A 238 -9.66 9.71 5.56
N SER A 239 -9.27 10.97 5.40
CA SER A 239 -8.25 11.33 4.41
C SER A 239 -6.88 10.80 4.87
N ILE A 240 -6.29 9.85 4.15
CA ILE A 240 -5.04 9.15 4.53
C ILE A 240 -4.10 8.92 3.33
N TYR A 241 -4.30 9.66 2.25
CA TYR A 241 -3.55 9.55 1.00
C TYR A 241 -2.88 10.87 0.60
N SER A 242 -2.48 11.72 1.56
CA SER A 242 -1.82 13.00 1.24
C SER A 242 -0.52 12.78 0.45
N TRP A 243 0.20 11.70 0.77
CA TRP A 243 1.40 11.25 0.06
C TRP A 243 1.17 10.87 -1.41
N ARG A 244 -0.09 10.65 -1.82
CA ARG A 244 -0.51 10.49 -3.23
C ARG A 244 -1.08 11.78 -3.85
N GLY A 245 -0.92 12.92 -3.17
CA GLY A 245 -1.40 14.23 -3.60
C GLY A 245 -2.86 14.52 -3.25
N ALA A 246 -3.50 13.73 -2.38
CA ALA A 246 -4.85 14.05 -1.90
C ALA A 246 -4.83 15.38 -1.12
N ASN A 247 -5.76 16.27 -1.44
CA ASN A 247 -5.91 17.55 -0.79
C ASN A 247 -7.21 17.58 0.03
N ILE A 248 -7.06 17.47 1.36
CA ILE A 248 -8.20 17.55 2.29
C ILE A 248 -8.95 18.89 2.16
N GLN A 249 -8.29 19.97 1.71
CA GLN A 249 -8.96 21.27 1.51
C GLN A 249 -10.08 21.21 0.48
N ASN A 250 -10.05 20.26 -0.48
CA ASN A 250 -11.11 20.11 -1.46
C ASN A 250 -12.48 19.84 -0.82
N ILE A 251 -12.51 19.06 0.28
CA ILE A 251 -13.75 18.82 1.02
C ILE A 251 -14.01 19.90 2.08
N MET A 252 -12.96 20.48 2.67
CA MET A 252 -13.09 21.55 3.69
C MET A 252 -13.59 22.87 3.12
N ASN A 253 -13.27 23.18 1.86
CA ASN A 253 -13.63 24.45 1.23
C ASN A 253 -14.88 24.32 0.34
N PHE A 254 -15.59 23.20 0.41
CA PHE A 254 -16.73 22.95 -0.48
C PHE A 254 -17.84 24.00 -0.34
N GLU A 255 -18.12 24.46 0.89
CA GLU A 255 -19.12 25.51 1.15
C GLU A 255 -18.66 26.88 0.63
N GLU A 256 -17.35 27.13 0.55
CA GLU A 256 -16.78 28.35 -0.04
C GLU A 256 -16.86 28.30 -1.58
N ASP A 257 -16.57 27.13 -2.16
CA ASP A 257 -16.64 26.89 -3.60
C ASP A 257 -18.07 26.92 -4.15
N TYR A 258 -19.02 26.46 -3.34
CA TYR A 258 -20.43 26.33 -3.69
C TYR A 258 -21.30 26.97 -2.59
N PRO A 259 -21.50 28.30 -2.60
CA PRO A 259 -22.25 29.00 -1.55
C PRO A 259 -23.71 28.56 -1.37
N GLU A 260 -24.31 27.98 -2.42
CA GLU A 260 -25.66 27.41 -2.38
C GLU A 260 -25.68 25.94 -1.93
N ALA A 261 -24.53 25.40 -1.50
CA ALA A 261 -24.41 23.99 -1.12
C ALA A 261 -25.27 23.66 0.10
N LYS A 262 -26.07 22.60 -0.04
CA LYS A 262 -26.68 21.98 1.12
C LYS A 262 -25.68 21.02 1.76
N VAL A 263 -25.53 21.10 3.09
CA VAL A 263 -24.69 20.17 3.86
C VAL A 263 -25.56 19.24 4.68
N ILE A 264 -25.41 17.94 4.48
CA ILE A 264 -26.12 16.90 5.25
C ILE A 264 -25.08 16.07 6.01
N ARG A 265 -25.26 15.96 7.33
CA ARG A 265 -24.37 15.19 8.20
C ARG A 265 -24.95 13.80 8.47
N LEU A 266 -24.16 12.75 8.20
CA LEU A 266 -24.51 11.37 8.55
C LEU A 266 -23.74 10.94 9.80
N GLU A 267 -24.40 11.07 10.94
CA GLU A 267 -23.80 10.87 12.26
C GLU A 267 -24.03 9.47 12.84
N GLN A 268 -25.04 8.75 12.36
CA GLN A 268 -25.32 7.40 12.83
C GLN A 268 -24.38 6.38 12.19
N ASN A 269 -23.57 5.71 13.00
CA ASN A 269 -22.73 4.59 12.61
C ASN A 269 -23.51 3.26 12.73
N TYR A 270 -23.45 2.45 11.68
CA TYR A 270 -24.09 1.14 11.60
C TYR A 270 -23.10 -0.03 11.69
N ARG A 271 -21.81 0.25 11.86
CA ARG A 271 -20.72 -0.73 11.82
C ARG A 271 -20.23 -1.08 13.22
N SER A 272 -19.74 -0.13 13.98
CA SER A 272 -19.01 -0.36 15.23
C SER A 272 -19.95 -0.29 16.43
N ARG A 273 -19.67 -1.07 17.48
CA ARG A 273 -20.27 -0.88 18.82
C ARG A 273 -19.86 0.46 19.43
N SER A 274 -20.63 0.97 20.39
CA SER A 274 -20.43 2.32 20.93
C SER A 274 -19.08 2.49 21.62
N ASN A 275 -18.59 1.50 22.38
CA ASN A 275 -17.27 1.61 23.05
C ASN A 275 -16.12 1.82 22.06
N ILE A 276 -16.16 1.17 20.90
CA ILE A 276 -15.16 1.32 19.84
C ILE A 276 -15.29 2.71 19.20
N LEU A 277 -16.52 3.12 18.90
CA LEU A 277 -16.80 4.38 18.22
C LEU A 277 -16.45 5.60 19.07
N GLU A 278 -16.82 5.60 20.35
CA GLU A 278 -16.54 6.70 21.27
C GLU A 278 -15.03 6.86 21.52
N ALA A 279 -14.31 5.74 21.65
CA ALA A 279 -12.86 5.77 21.72
C ALA A 279 -12.21 6.36 20.45
N ALA A 280 -12.71 5.99 19.27
CA ALA A 280 -12.24 6.54 18.00
C ALA A 280 -12.59 8.03 17.86
N ASN A 281 -13.78 8.46 18.29
CA ASN A 281 -14.20 9.86 18.33
C ASN A 281 -13.30 10.70 19.23
N ALA A 282 -12.97 10.18 20.42
CA ALA A 282 -12.09 10.86 21.37
C ALA A 282 -10.66 10.99 20.84
N LEU A 283 -10.15 9.96 20.16
CA LEU A 283 -8.86 10.02 19.48
C LEU A 283 -8.86 11.16 18.45
N ILE A 284 -9.77 11.11 17.47
CA ILE A 284 -9.77 12.07 16.35
C ILE A 284 -10.13 13.50 16.78
N TYR A 285 -10.73 13.70 17.96
CA TYR A 285 -10.96 15.01 18.56
C TYR A 285 -9.68 15.81 18.82
N ASN A 286 -8.52 15.16 18.86
CA ASN A 286 -7.25 15.84 19.04
C ASN A 286 -6.68 16.45 17.74
N ASN A 287 -7.35 16.33 16.59
CA ASN A 287 -7.02 17.10 15.39
C ASN A 287 -7.68 18.48 15.44
N GLU A 288 -6.95 19.54 15.11
CA GLU A 288 -7.42 20.92 15.15
C GLU A 288 -8.31 21.26 13.94
N LYS A 289 -7.87 20.84 12.74
CA LYS A 289 -8.56 21.16 11.48
C LYS A 289 -9.59 20.08 11.12
N ARG A 290 -10.72 20.04 11.84
CA ARG A 290 -11.82 19.10 11.58
C ARG A 290 -13.19 19.76 11.43
N TYR A 291 -14.11 19.09 10.74
CA TYR A 291 -15.53 19.40 10.89
C TYR A 291 -16.07 18.86 12.20
N GLU A 292 -16.91 19.64 12.86
CA GLU A 292 -17.67 19.16 14.00
C GLU A 292 -18.72 18.14 13.51
N LYS A 293 -18.56 16.89 13.96
CA LYS A 293 -19.52 15.81 13.81
C LYS A 293 -19.44 14.92 15.05
N ASN A 294 -20.59 14.38 15.47
CA ASN A 294 -20.67 13.51 16.64
C ASN A 294 -21.21 12.14 16.22
N LEU A 295 -20.31 11.19 15.98
CA LEU A 295 -20.71 9.86 15.54
C LEU A 295 -21.26 9.05 16.71
N TRP A 296 -22.45 8.47 16.54
CA TRP A 296 -23.07 7.61 17.55
C TRP A 296 -23.48 6.26 16.96
N SER A 297 -23.52 5.23 17.79
CA SER A 297 -23.91 3.88 17.38
C SER A 297 -25.19 3.43 18.09
N GLY A 298 -26.12 2.88 17.30
CA GLY A 298 -27.32 2.21 17.81
C GLY A 298 -27.12 0.71 18.09
N ARG A 299 -25.91 0.16 17.88
CA ARG A 299 -25.63 -1.27 18.12
C ARG A 299 -25.45 -1.60 19.61
N GLY A 300 -25.53 -0.62 20.52
CA GLY A 300 -25.26 -0.82 21.95
C GLY A 300 -23.76 -0.81 22.27
N GLU A 301 -23.44 -0.88 23.57
CA GLU A 301 -22.10 -0.60 24.09
C GLU A 301 -21.01 -1.53 23.53
N GLY A 302 -21.27 -2.84 23.49
CA GLY A 302 -20.29 -3.85 23.10
C GLY A 302 -19.18 -4.05 24.14
N ASP A 303 -18.18 -4.87 23.80
CA ASP A 303 -17.03 -5.12 24.68
C ASP A 303 -16.15 -3.85 24.80
N LYS A 304 -15.51 -3.67 25.95
CA LYS A 304 -14.42 -2.68 26.07
C LYS A 304 -13.24 -3.06 25.17
N ILE A 305 -12.54 -2.05 24.68
CA ILE A 305 -11.34 -2.22 23.86
C ILE A 305 -10.27 -2.90 24.72
N LYS A 306 -9.75 -4.03 24.25
CA LYS A 306 -8.72 -4.77 24.98
C LYS A 306 -7.35 -4.18 24.64
N PHE A 307 -6.62 -3.73 25.65
CA PHE A 307 -5.26 -3.21 25.48
C PHE A 307 -4.24 -4.16 26.11
N PHE A 308 -3.26 -4.60 25.31
CA PHE A 308 -2.19 -5.50 25.74
C PHE A 308 -0.81 -4.87 25.51
N THR A 309 0.06 -4.98 26.50
CA THR A 309 1.49 -4.64 26.38
C THR A 309 2.32 -5.89 26.57
N GLY A 310 2.99 -6.35 25.51
CA GLY A 310 3.98 -7.41 25.57
C GLY A 310 5.32 -6.89 26.08
N SER A 311 6.11 -7.75 26.73
CA SER A 311 7.51 -7.46 27.02
C SER A 311 8.34 -7.38 25.74
N THR A 312 7.96 -8.15 24.71
CA THR A 312 8.60 -8.20 23.40
C THR A 312 7.57 -8.29 22.27
N GLU A 313 7.99 -8.05 21.03
CA GLU A 313 7.21 -8.33 19.80
C GLU A 313 6.71 -9.78 19.70
N TYR A 314 7.44 -10.73 20.30
CA TYR A 314 7.05 -12.13 20.36
C TYR A 314 5.86 -12.34 21.30
N GLU A 315 5.91 -11.74 22.48
CA GLU A 315 4.78 -11.84 23.42
C GLU A 315 3.53 -11.15 22.86
N GLU A 316 3.70 -10.03 22.15
CA GLU A 316 2.64 -9.36 21.41
C GLU A 316 2.02 -10.27 20.34
N SER A 317 2.84 -10.83 19.45
CA SER A 317 2.37 -11.69 18.36
C SER A 317 1.75 -13.00 18.85
N GLU A 318 2.31 -13.63 19.89
CA GLU A 318 1.72 -14.81 20.53
C GLU A 318 0.41 -14.50 21.26
N PHE A 319 0.29 -13.32 21.87
CA PHE A 319 -0.98 -12.88 22.42
C PHE A 319 -2.04 -12.76 21.31
N VAL A 320 -1.71 -12.10 20.20
CA VAL A 320 -2.62 -11.96 19.05
C VAL A 320 -3.01 -13.34 18.50
N ALA A 321 -2.06 -14.24 18.24
CA ALA A 321 -2.34 -15.61 17.78
C ALA A 321 -3.29 -16.38 18.69
N ARG A 322 -3.07 -16.32 20.01
CA ARG A 322 -3.96 -16.95 20.98
C ARG A 322 -5.35 -16.33 21.00
N GLN A 323 -5.47 -15.00 20.93
CA GLN A 323 -6.77 -14.35 20.88
C GLN A 323 -7.53 -14.67 19.60
N VAL A 324 -6.84 -14.73 18.45
CA VAL A 324 -7.44 -15.12 17.18
C VAL A 324 -7.99 -16.54 17.24
N ALA A 325 -7.19 -17.50 17.72
CA ALA A 325 -7.64 -18.89 17.90
C ALA A 325 -8.84 -18.97 18.85
N LYS A 326 -8.74 -18.29 20.01
CA LYS A 326 -9.83 -18.22 21.00
C LYS A 326 -11.11 -17.64 20.40
N ILE A 327 -11.01 -16.55 19.63
CA ILE A 327 -12.17 -15.90 19.02
C ILE A 327 -12.84 -16.81 17.99
N HIS A 328 -12.03 -17.53 17.21
CA HIS A 328 -12.53 -18.50 16.25
C HIS A 328 -13.24 -19.67 16.94
N GLU A 329 -12.63 -20.25 17.97
CA GLU A 329 -13.13 -21.43 18.66
C GLU A 329 -14.33 -21.13 19.57
N GLU A 330 -14.27 -20.08 20.40
CA GLU A 330 -15.29 -19.80 21.41
C GLU A 330 -16.48 -19.01 20.85
N TYR A 331 -16.23 -18.06 19.94
CA TYR A 331 -17.28 -17.18 19.40
C TYR A 331 -17.75 -17.58 18.00
N GLY A 332 -17.12 -18.60 17.39
CA GLY A 332 -17.45 -19.06 16.04
C GLY A 332 -17.15 -18.06 14.93
N THR A 333 -16.36 -17.03 15.20
CA THR A 333 -16.02 -15.99 14.21
C THR A 333 -15.15 -16.60 13.10
N PRO A 334 -15.56 -16.54 11.82
CA PRO A 334 -14.74 -17.05 10.72
C PRO A 334 -13.42 -16.26 10.58
N TYR A 335 -12.33 -16.93 10.19
CA TYR A 335 -11.02 -16.27 10.06
C TYR A 335 -11.02 -15.05 9.12
N ASN A 336 -11.79 -15.08 8.03
CA ASN A 336 -11.92 -13.95 7.09
C ASN A 336 -12.70 -12.74 7.65
N ARG A 337 -13.22 -12.85 8.88
CA ARG A 337 -13.81 -11.75 9.65
C ARG A 337 -12.89 -11.24 10.75
N ILE A 338 -11.63 -11.67 10.76
CA ILE A 338 -10.60 -11.24 11.69
C ILE A 338 -9.44 -10.61 10.89
N ALA A 339 -8.99 -9.43 11.33
CA ALA A 339 -7.86 -8.75 10.71
C ALA A 339 -6.83 -8.25 11.72
N VAL A 340 -5.56 -8.27 11.30
CA VAL A 340 -4.42 -7.67 12.00
C VAL A 340 -3.89 -6.52 11.14
N PHE A 341 -3.93 -5.32 11.70
CA PHE A 341 -3.48 -4.10 11.07
C PHE A 341 -2.20 -3.59 11.72
N TYR A 342 -1.24 -3.26 10.88
CA TYR A 342 0.05 -2.68 11.26
C TYR A 342 0.36 -1.44 10.42
N ARG A 343 1.26 -0.59 10.92
CA ARG A 343 1.66 0.64 10.21
C ARG A 343 2.57 0.38 9.00
N THR A 344 3.48 -0.59 9.11
CA THR A 344 4.44 -0.98 8.06
C THR A 344 4.47 -2.50 7.87
N HIS A 345 4.73 -2.97 6.65
CA HIS A 345 4.81 -4.41 6.36
C HIS A 345 6.00 -5.10 7.04
N ALA A 346 6.99 -4.36 7.52
CA ALA A 346 8.09 -4.92 8.33
C ALA A 346 7.57 -5.58 9.62
N LEU A 347 6.46 -5.10 10.18
CA LEU A 347 5.84 -5.67 11.37
C LEU A 347 5.14 -7.01 11.13
N SER A 348 4.95 -7.46 9.89
CA SER A 348 4.16 -8.67 9.64
C SER A 348 4.82 -9.95 10.15
N ARG A 349 6.16 -10.05 10.07
CA ARG A 349 6.91 -11.29 10.34
C ARG A 349 6.59 -11.94 11.69
N PRO A 350 6.65 -11.25 12.85
CA PRO A 350 6.35 -11.89 14.12
C PRO A 350 4.93 -12.48 14.19
N PHE A 351 3.95 -11.83 13.56
CA PHE A 351 2.57 -12.33 13.51
C PHE A 351 2.43 -13.51 12.55
N GLU A 352 3.10 -13.50 11.40
CA GLU A 352 3.20 -14.65 10.47
C GLU A 352 3.76 -15.88 11.22
N ASP A 353 4.85 -15.70 11.95
CA ASP A 353 5.48 -16.75 12.77
C ASP A 353 4.54 -17.28 13.86
N ALA A 354 3.87 -16.39 14.59
CA ALA A 354 2.94 -16.76 15.67
C ALA A 354 1.70 -17.49 15.14
N PHE A 355 1.13 -17.04 14.01
CA PHE A 355 0.00 -17.71 13.37
C PHE A 355 0.37 -19.07 12.81
N TYR A 356 1.55 -19.20 12.21
CA TYR A 356 2.07 -20.48 11.77
C TYR A 356 2.18 -21.49 12.93
N ARG A 357 2.80 -21.09 14.05
CA ARG A 357 2.92 -21.94 15.26
C ARG A 357 1.56 -22.32 15.85
N ALA A 358 0.62 -21.37 15.86
CA ALA A 358 -0.74 -21.58 16.34
C ALA A 358 -1.65 -22.32 15.33
N ARG A 359 -1.15 -22.67 14.14
CA ARG A 359 -1.93 -23.27 13.04
C ARG A 359 -3.14 -22.42 12.62
N VAL A 360 -3.01 -21.11 12.73
CA VAL A 360 -4.00 -20.14 12.27
C VAL A 360 -3.75 -19.82 10.80
N PRO A 361 -4.70 -20.08 9.89
CA PRO A 361 -4.55 -19.76 8.48
C PRO A 361 -4.60 -18.23 8.29
N TYR A 362 -3.63 -17.68 7.55
CA TYR A 362 -3.54 -16.25 7.31
C TYR A 362 -3.17 -15.92 5.86
N VAL A 363 -3.40 -14.67 5.46
CA VAL A 363 -3.02 -14.12 4.16
C VAL A 363 -2.59 -12.66 4.31
N ILE A 364 -1.59 -12.23 3.55
CA ILE A 364 -1.18 -10.83 3.47
C ILE A 364 -1.95 -10.13 2.34
N VAL A 365 -2.66 -9.05 2.67
CA VAL A 365 -3.42 -8.27 1.69
C VAL A 365 -2.61 -7.05 1.24
N GLY A 366 -2.45 -6.92 -0.08
CA GLY A 366 -1.70 -5.82 -0.69
C GLY A 366 -0.18 -5.91 -0.48
N GLY A 367 0.33 -7.11 -0.18
CA GLY A 367 1.74 -7.42 -0.05
C GLY A 367 2.00 -8.90 -0.29
N ILE A 368 3.26 -9.31 -0.16
CA ILE A 368 3.68 -10.72 -0.24
C ILE A 368 4.18 -11.17 1.13
N SER A 369 4.10 -12.49 1.41
CA SER A 369 4.68 -13.09 2.62
C SER A 369 6.11 -12.60 2.81
N PHE A 370 6.51 -12.39 4.07
CA PHE A 370 7.87 -11.99 4.42
C PHE A 370 8.94 -12.83 3.71
N TYR A 371 8.75 -14.15 3.66
CA TYR A 371 9.70 -15.09 3.02
C TYR A 371 9.67 -15.06 1.49
N GLN A 372 8.67 -14.41 0.90
CA GLN A 372 8.58 -14.22 -0.54
C GLN A 372 9.21 -12.91 -1.02
N ARG A 373 9.51 -11.97 -0.11
CA ARG A 373 10.13 -10.69 -0.42
C ARG A 373 11.47 -10.87 -1.12
N ARG A 374 11.75 -9.98 -2.07
CA ARG A 374 12.89 -10.12 -2.98
C ARG A 374 14.21 -10.12 -2.22
N GLU A 375 14.39 -9.11 -1.37
CA GLU A 375 15.55 -8.92 -0.51
C GLU A 375 15.77 -10.08 0.45
N VAL A 376 14.70 -10.62 1.03
CA VAL A 376 14.76 -11.80 1.90
C VAL A 376 15.23 -13.02 1.09
N LYS A 377 14.60 -13.30 -0.06
CA LYS A 377 15.00 -14.41 -0.93
C LYS A 377 16.43 -14.28 -1.47
N ASP A 378 16.90 -13.08 -1.74
CA ASP A 378 18.25 -12.83 -2.23
C ASP A 378 19.29 -13.18 -1.16
N ILE A 379 19.11 -12.72 0.08
CA ILE A 379 19.98 -13.09 1.21
C ILE A 379 19.88 -14.59 1.52
N LEU A 380 18.68 -15.16 1.54
CA LEU A 380 18.52 -16.61 1.73
C LEU A 380 19.22 -17.43 0.65
N SER A 381 19.29 -16.93 -0.59
CA SER A 381 20.04 -17.61 -1.67
C SER A 381 21.55 -17.58 -1.45
N ILE A 382 22.08 -16.48 -0.90
CA ILE A 382 23.48 -16.42 -0.47
C ILE A 382 23.75 -17.46 0.62
N LEU A 383 22.90 -17.52 1.65
CA LEU A 383 23.01 -18.48 2.74
C LEU A 383 22.91 -19.95 2.25
N LYS A 384 22.02 -20.23 1.30
CA LYS A 384 21.95 -21.56 0.64
C LYS A 384 23.26 -21.93 -0.06
N MET A 385 23.95 -20.96 -0.66
CA MET A 385 25.26 -21.19 -1.30
C MET A 385 26.41 -21.36 -0.31
N VAL A 386 26.28 -20.79 0.90
CA VAL A 386 27.18 -21.08 2.03
C VAL A 386 27.03 -22.55 2.43
N GLN A 387 25.78 -23.01 2.62
CA GLN A 387 25.43 -24.38 3.00
C GLN A 387 25.76 -25.43 1.91
N SER A 388 25.43 -25.15 0.65
CA SER A 388 25.52 -26.09 -0.47
C SER A 388 26.29 -25.49 -1.65
N SER A 389 27.22 -26.27 -2.21
CA SER A 389 27.96 -25.89 -3.41
C SER A 389 27.22 -26.21 -4.72
N SER A 390 26.08 -26.90 -4.65
CA SER A 390 25.36 -27.46 -5.80
C SER A 390 24.02 -26.80 -6.16
N ASP A 391 23.47 -25.93 -5.32
CA ASP A 391 22.18 -25.27 -5.57
C ASP A 391 22.29 -24.23 -6.70
N PHE A 392 22.00 -24.67 -7.93
CA PHE A 392 22.05 -23.80 -9.12
C PHE A 392 21.02 -22.66 -9.06
N ILE A 393 19.86 -22.86 -8.44
CA ILE A 393 18.80 -21.85 -8.38
C ILE A 393 19.24 -20.72 -7.44
N ALA A 394 19.77 -21.07 -6.27
CA ALA A 394 20.34 -20.11 -5.34
C ALA A 394 21.53 -19.36 -5.97
N PHE A 395 22.43 -20.08 -6.64
CA PHE A 395 23.56 -19.47 -7.37
C PHE A 395 23.10 -18.48 -8.44
N ALA A 396 22.18 -18.88 -9.32
CA ALA A 396 21.69 -18.03 -10.40
C ALA A 396 21.01 -16.76 -9.89
N ARG A 397 20.39 -16.83 -8.71
CA ARG A 397 19.79 -15.69 -8.03
C ARG A 397 20.85 -14.77 -7.42
N SER A 398 21.76 -15.29 -6.59
CA SER A 398 22.70 -14.46 -5.81
C SER A 398 23.87 -13.89 -6.63
N ILE A 399 24.29 -14.54 -7.71
CA ILE A 399 25.51 -14.18 -8.45
C ILE A 399 25.48 -12.78 -9.08
N ASN A 400 24.32 -12.17 -9.31
CA ASN A 400 24.20 -10.83 -9.90
C ASN A 400 23.75 -9.75 -8.91
N PHE A 401 23.93 -9.98 -7.60
CA PHE A 401 23.73 -8.95 -6.59
C PHE A 401 25.05 -8.63 -5.87
N PRO A 402 25.67 -7.46 -6.15
CA PRO A 402 25.36 -6.47 -7.21
C PRO A 402 25.62 -6.98 -8.65
N LYS A 403 25.24 -6.21 -9.68
CA LYS A 403 25.35 -6.61 -11.09
C LYS A 403 26.80 -6.92 -11.50
N ARG A 404 27.10 -8.19 -11.78
CA ARG A 404 28.44 -8.68 -12.16
C ARG A 404 28.61 -8.95 -13.66
N GLY A 405 27.61 -8.63 -14.47
CA GLY A 405 27.64 -8.83 -15.92
C GLY A 405 27.51 -10.30 -16.36
N ILE A 406 27.03 -11.17 -15.47
CA ILE A 406 26.83 -12.59 -15.73
C ILE A 406 25.38 -12.78 -16.21
N GLY A 407 25.14 -12.64 -17.52
CA GLY A 407 23.81 -12.79 -18.10
C GLY A 407 23.31 -14.25 -18.17
N PRO A 408 22.04 -14.47 -18.56
CA PRO A 408 21.46 -15.81 -18.67
C PRO A 408 22.28 -16.79 -19.53
N ALA A 409 22.82 -16.31 -20.67
CA ALA A 409 23.65 -17.13 -21.55
C ALA A 409 25.00 -17.53 -20.92
N THR A 410 25.55 -16.71 -20.00
CA THR A 410 26.79 -17.05 -19.28
C THR A 410 26.48 -18.02 -18.14
N LEU A 411 25.37 -17.81 -17.43
CA LEU A 411 24.88 -18.73 -16.39
C LEU A 411 24.66 -20.15 -16.93
N GLU A 412 24.04 -20.26 -18.09
CA GLU A 412 23.75 -21.58 -18.69
C GLU A 412 25.04 -22.31 -19.06
N LYS A 413 26.01 -21.61 -19.66
CA LYS A 413 27.33 -22.19 -19.97
C LYS A 413 28.09 -22.61 -18.72
N LEU A 414 28.00 -21.85 -17.62
CA LEU A 414 28.59 -22.27 -16.34
C LEU A 414 27.94 -23.57 -15.84
N ARG A 415 26.63 -23.73 -15.99
CA ARG A 415 25.88 -24.94 -15.61
C ARG A 415 26.26 -26.16 -16.45
N GLU A 416 26.26 -26.00 -17.77
CA GLU A 416 26.62 -27.05 -18.74
C GLU A 416 28.04 -27.53 -18.48
N ASN A 417 29.01 -26.62 -18.41
CA ASN A 417 30.39 -26.99 -18.18
C ASN A 417 30.63 -27.62 -16.80
N ALA A 418 30.00 -27.09 -15.73
CA ALA A 418 30.08 -27.72 -14.42
C ALA A 418 29.59 -29.19 -14.46
N THR A 419 28.52 -29.44 -15.22
CA THR A 419 27.97 -30.78 -15.43
C THR A 419 28.93 -31.67 -16.21
N GLU A 420 29.54 -31.17 -17.28
CA GLU A 420 30.53 -31.91 -18.09
C GLU A 420 31.79 -32.28 -17.29
N GLU A 421 32.21 -31.42 -16.37
CA GLU A 421 33.33 -31.69 -15.45
C GLU A 421 32.95 -32.62 -14.29
N GLY A 422 31.65 -32.85 -14.05
CA GLY A 422 31.17 -33.56 -12.87
C GLY A 422 31.39 -32.80 -11.56
N LEU A 423 31.46 -31.47 -11.62
CA LEU A 423 31.66 -30.58 -10.47
C LEU A 423 30.35 -29.90 -10.09
N SER A 424 30.20 -29.56 -8.80
CA SER A 424 29.14 -28.66 -8.38
C SER A 424 29.38 -27.26 -8.94
N ILE A 425 28.32 -26.47 -9.11
CA ILE A 425 28.41 -25.15 -9.76
C ILE A 425 29.42 -24.23 -9.10
N PHE A 426 29.48 -24.24 -7.76
CA PHE A 426 30.44 -23.41 -7.02
C PHE A 426 31.88 -23.91 -7.20
N ASN A 427 32.11 -25.22 -7.08
CA ASN A 427 33.45 -25.81 -7.23
C ASN A 427 33.99 -25.64 -8.66
N TYR A 428 33.12 -25.69 -9.67
CA TYR A 428 33.49 -25.36 -11.05
C TYR A 428 33.98 -23.92 -11.17
N CYS A 429 33.28 -22.97 -10.53
CA CYS A 429 33.69 -21.56 -10.54
C CYS A 429 35.04 -21.35 -9.83
N GLU A 430 35.28 -22.02 -8.70
CA GLU A 430 36.58 -22.02 -8.02
C GLU A 430 37.70 -22.56 -8.93
N ALA A 431 37.48 -23.71 -9.56
CA ALA A 431 38.46 -24.33 -10.46
C ALA A 431 38.76 -23.46 -11.69
N LEU A 432 37.72 -22.83 -12.26
CA LEU A 432 37.82 -21.91 -13.39
C LEU A 432 38.68 -20.68 -13.04
N LEU A 433 38.51 -20.14 -11.84
CA LEU A 433 39.29 -18.99 -11.36
C LEU A 433 40.74 -19.36 -11.04
N ALA A 434 40.95 -20.51 -10.39
CA ALA A 434 42.27 -21.04 -10.02
C ALA A 434 43.09 -21.54 -11.23
N LYS A 435 42.54 -21.49 -12.45
CA LYS A 435 43.16 -21.99 -13.69
C LYS A 435 43.61 -23.45 -13.59
N ILE A 436 42.86 -24.26 -12.84
CA ILE A 436 43.05 -25.71 -12.80
C ILE A 436 42.73 -26.27 -14.19
N SER A 437 43.39 -27.36 -14.57
CA SER A 437 43.13 -28.02 -15.86
C SER A 437 41.69 -28.56 -15.89
N LEU A 438 40.81 -27.88 -16.62
CA LEU A 438 39.43 -28.26 -16.89
C LEU A 438 39.35 -28.84 -18.31
N LYS A 439 38.48 -29.83 -18.54
CA LYS A 439 38.19 -30.40 -19.87
C LYS A 439 37.49 -29.37 -20.78
N THR A 440 36.74 -28.46 -20.17
CA THR A 440 35.91 -27.45 -20.82
C THR A 440 36.62 -26.09 -20.80
N SER A 441 36.58 -25.38 -21.94
CA SER A 441 37.08 -24.01 -22.03
C SER A 441 35.93 -23.00 -22.04
N LEU A 442 35.72 -22.30 -20.93
CA LEU A 442 34.79 -21.17 -20.90
C LEU A 442 35.54 -19.84 -21.04
N ARG A 443 35.26 -19.09 -22.10
CA ARG A 443 35.72 -17.71 -22.22
C ARG A 443 34.70 -16.78 -21.55
N ILE A 444 35.12 -16.19 -20.44
CA ILE A 444 34.41 -15.09 -19.77
C ILE A 444 35.19 -13.79 -19.96
N SER A 445 34.48 -12.66 -19.99
CA SER A 445 35.12 -11.34 -20.06
C SER A 445 35.86 -11.00 -18.76
N THR A 446 36.76 -10.02 -18.79
CA THR A 446 37.49 -9.56 -17.59
C THR A 446 36.53 -9.16 -16.46
N LYS A 447 35.48 -8.40 -16.78
CA LYS A 447 34.44 -7.98 -15.83
C LYS A 447 33.68 -9.17 -15.22
N GLN A 448 33.35 -10.17 -16.04
CA GLN A 448 32.68 -11.39 -15.57
C GLN A 448 33.60 -12.19 -14.64
N ARG A 449 34.90 -12.24 -14.94
CA ARG A 449 35.91 -12.91 -14.11
C ARG A 449 36.06 -12.23 -12.75
N GLU A 450 36.24 -10.92 -12.72
CA GLU A 450 36.32 -10.11 -11.49
C GLU A 450 35.06 -10.27 -10.63
N GLY A 451 33.89 -10.23 -11.27
CA GLY A 451 32.63 -10.48 -10.59
C GLY A 451 32.56 -11.87 -9.97
N LEU A 452 32.88 -12.91 -10.76
CA LEU A 452 32.88 -14.28 -10.27
C LEU A 452 33.87 -14.49 -9.12
N GLU A 453 35.05 -13.86 -9.21
CA GLU A 453 36.07 -13.88 -8.16
C GLU A 453 35.57 -13.25 -6.86
N THR A 454 34.98 -12.07 -6.94
CA THR A 454 34.38 -11.40 -5.77
C THR A 454 33.28 -12.27 -5.14
N TYR A 455 32.42 -12.88 -5.97
CA TYR A 455 31.36 -13.74 -5.47
C TYR A 455 31.91 -14.99 -4.75
N VAL A 456 32.88 -15.67 -5.35
CA VAL A 456 33.51 -16.86 -4.76
C VAL A 456 34.21 -16.50 -3.44
N GLN A 457 34.97 -15.41 -3.41
CA GLN A 457 35.63 -14.92 -2.20
C GLN A 457 34.63 -14.59 -1.09
N ASN A 458 33.49 -13.97 -1.43
CA ASN A 458 32.44 -13.66 -0.47
C ASN A 458 31.84 -14.93 0.15
N ILE A 459 31.50 -15.94 -0.67
CA ILE A 459 30.95 -17.20 -0.16
C ILE A 459 31.99 -17.95 0.70
N GLN A 460 33.27 -17.95 0.31
CA GLN A 460 34.34 -18.55 1.12
C GLN A 460 34.46 -17.88 2.49
N LYS A 461 34.51 -16.55 2.56
CA LYS A 461 34.50 -15.79 3.83
C LYS A 461 33.26 -16.09 4.67
N LEU A 462 32.09 -16.20 4.04
CA LEU A 462 30.86 -16.53 4.76
C LEU A 462 30.87 -17.96 5.31
N ARG A 463 31.50 -18.93 4.63
CA ARG A 463 31.71 -20.28 5.17
C ARG A 463 32.66 -20.29 6.37
N GLU A 464 33.69 -19.46 6.35
CA GLU A 464 34.57 -19.28 7.52
C GLU A 464 33.79 -18.74 8.72
N ILE A 465 32.95 -17.71 8.50
CA ILE A 465 32.09 -17.13 9.54
C ILE A 465 31.05 -18.13 10.05
N GLU A 466 30.41 -18.90 9.18
CA GLU A 466 29.44 -19.94 9.57
C GLU A 466 30.06 -20.98 10.52
N SER A 467 31.34 -21.32 10.32
CA SER A 467 32.04 -22.27 11.18
C SER A 467 32.50 -21.71 12.54
N GLN A 468 32.54 -20.38 12.71
CA GLN A 468 33.17 -19.73 13.86
C GLN A 468 32.24 -18.77 14.65
N CYS A 469 31.14 -18.34 14.05
CA CYS A 469 30.30 -17.26 14.57
C CYS A 469 28.84 -17.68 14.66
N SER A 470 28.03 -16.80 15.24
CA SER A 470 26.58 -16.98 15.35
C SER A 470 25.88 -16.88 13.98
N LEU A 471 24.73 -17.54 13.84
CA LEU A 471 23.83 -17.43 12.70
C LEU A 471 23.41 -15.97 12.49
N GLN A 472 23.14 -15.21 13.57
CA GLN A 472 22.91 -13.77 13.46
C GLN A 472 24.09 -13.07 12.74
N THR A 473 25.32 -13.32 13.19
CA THR A 473 26.53 -12.73 12.60
C THR A 473 26.68 -13.16 11.14
N LEU A 474 26.34 -14.41 10.81
CA LEU A 474 26.39 -14.92 9.44
C LEU A 474 25.40 -14.18 8.52
N VAL A 475 24.17 -13.94 8.98
CA VAL A 475 23.16 -13.20 8.19
C VAL A 475 23.58 -11.74 8.00
N GLU A 476 24.07 -11.08 9.06
CA GLU A 476 24.61 -9.72 8.97
C GLU A 476 25.81 -9.65 8.01
N ALA A 477 26.73 -10.61 8.10
CA ALA A 477 27.86 -10.74 7.19
C ALA A 477 27.40 -10.97 5.74
N ALA A 478 26.39 -11.79 5.51
CA ALA A 478 25.85 -12.04 4.17
C ALA A 478 25.30 -10.75 3.54
N ILE A 479 24.60 -9.91 4.32
CA ILE A 479 24.11 -8.60 3.88
C ILE A 479 25.28 -7.65 3.56
N ASN A 480 26.30 -7.61 4.42
CA ASN A 480 27.43 -6.69 4.30
C ASN A 480 28.40 -7.07 3.17
N TYR A 481 28.84 -8.34 3.08
CA TYR A 481 29.78 -8.79 2.05
C TYR A 481 29.18 -8.76 0.64
N SER A 482 27.87 -8.95 0.52
CA SER A 482 27.19 -8.81 -0.75
C SER A 482 26.92 -7.35 -1.14
N ASP A 483 27.25 -6.39 -0.27
CA ASP A 483 26.98 -4.96 -0.45
C ASP A 483 25.50 -4.68 -0.79
N TYR A 484 24.61 -5.48 -0.18
CA TYR A 484 23.21 -5.51 -0.57
C TYR A 484 22.48 -4.22 -0.17
N LEU A 485 22.87 -3.59 0.94
CA LEU A 485 22.31 -2.31 1.36
C LEU A 485 22.59 -1.21 0.34
N SER A 486 23.80 -1.15 -0.22
CA SER A 486 24.15 -0.19 -1.29
C SER A 486 23.32 -0.43 -2.55
N LEU A 487 23.05 -1.69 -2.90
CA LEU A 487 22.13 -2.03 -3.99
C LEU A 487 20.70 -1.55 -3.70
N LEU A 488 20.22 -1.70 -2.47
CA LEU A 488 18.90 -1.22 -2.08
C LEU A 488 18.83 0.32 -2.08
N MET A 489 19.93 1.02 -1.77
CA MET A 489 20.00 2.48 -1.82
C MET A 489 19.80 3.05 -3.23
N GLU A 490 19.95 2.25 -4.30
CA GLU A 490 19.55 2.65 -5.66
C GLU A 490 18.05 2.99 -5.77
N ASP A 491 17.23 2.42 -4.88
CA ASP A 491 15.79 2.66 -4.79
C ASP A 491 15.45 3.24 -3.40
N ARG A 492 15.70 4.54 -3.22
CA ARG A 492 15.47 5.24 -1.94
C ARG A 492 14.02 5.19 -1.44
N ASP A 493 13.03 4.96 -2.30
CA ASP A 493 11.62 4.96 -1.90
C ASP A 493 11.27 3.69 -1.11
N THR A 494 11.79 2.54 -1.57
CA THR A 494 11.60 1.26 -0.88
C THR A 494 12.78 0.90 0.03
N TYR A 495 13.86 1.69 0.03
CA TYR A 495 15.07 1.43 0.80
C TYR A 495 14.78 1.17 2.28
N GLU A 496 14.10 2.10 2.96
CA GLU A 496 13.83 1.95 4.39
C GLU A 496 12.98 0.70 4.69
N GLU A 497 11.91 0.47 3.92
CA GLU A 497 11.06 -0.72 4.08
C GLU A 497 11.86 -2.02 3.86
N ARG A 498 12.65 -2.10 2.78
CA ARG A 498 13.46 -3.30 2.48
C ARG A 498 14.59 -3.49 3.50
N LYS A 499 15.16 -2.40 4.00
CA LYS A 499 16.17 -2.44 5.06
C LYS A 499 15.57 -2.94 6.38
N GLU A 500 14.34 -2.55 6.71
CA GLU A 500 13.58 -3.11 7.84
C GLU A 500 13.26 -4.60 7.64
N ASN A 501 12.99 -5.03 6.41
CA ASN A 501 12.79 -6.45 6.09
C ASN A 501 14.07 -7.27 6.34
N LEU A 502 15.24 -6.74 5.96
CA LEU A 502 16.53 -7.36 6.27
C LEU A 502 16.82 -7.35 7.77
N ALA A 503 16.48 -6.27 8.48
CA ALA A 503 16.55 -6.21 9.94
C ALA A 503 15.74 -7.34 10.59
N SER A 504 14.54 -7.58 10.06
CA SER A 504 13.63 -8.63 10.52
C SER A 504 14.18 -10.03 10.25
N LEU A 505 14.97 -10.21 9.18
CA LEU A 505 15.67 -11.47 8.90
C LEU A 505 16.82 -11.73 9.89
N VAL A 506 17.59 -10.69 10.22
CA VAL A 506 18.63 -10.75 11.27
C VAL A 506 18.01 -11.08 12.63
N ALA A 507 16.89 -10.42 12.97
CA ALA A 507 16.14 -10.72 14.19
C ALA A 507 15.69 -12.19 14.26
N LYS A 508 15.26 -12.75 13.12
CA LYS A 508 14.85 -14.16 13.03
C LYS A 508 16.03 -15.10 13.27
N ALA A 509 17.20 -14.78 12.75
CA ALA A 509 18.41 -15.57 12.98
C ALA A 509 18.79 -15.58 14.46
N ALA A 510 18.79 -14.42 15.12
CA ALA A 510 19.08 -14.33 16.57
C ALA A 510 18.04 -15.07 17.43
N GLU A 511 16.76 -15.02 17.05
CA GLU A 511 15.67 -15.78 17.70
C GLU A 511 15.92 -17.29 17.60
N TRP A 512 16.26 -17.76 16.40
CA TRP A 512 16.49 -19.19 16.14
C TRP A 512 17.60 -19.76 17.03
N GLU A 513 18.69 -19.02 17.21
CA GLU A 513 19.80 -19.40 18.08
C GLU A 513 19.43 -19.48 19.56
N SER A 514 18.50 -18.63 19.99
CA SER A 514 18.02 -18.59 21.37
C SER A 514 17.00 -19.71 21.67
N SER A 515 16.45 -20.34 20.63
CA SER A 515 15.50 -21.46 20.76
C SER A 515 16.22 -22.80 20.88
N GLU A 516 15.64 -23.77 21.60
CA GLU A 516 16.24 -25.10 21.86
C GLU A 516 16.45 -25.97 20.59
N GLY A 517 16.23 -25.44 19.38
CA GLY A 517 16.13 -26.15 18.10
C GLY A 517 17.39 -26.25 17.23
N GLY A 518 18.54 -25.76 17.69
CA GLY A 518 19.84 -26.00 17.05
C GLY A 518 20.37 -24.84 16.21
N SER A 519 21.63 -24.46 16.48
CA SER A 519 22.35 -23.33 15.88
C SER A 519 22.79 -23.53 14.42
N SER A 520 22.36 -24.60 13.76
CA SER A 520 22.85 -24.92 12.42
C SER A 520 22.11 -24.13 11.34
N LEU A 521 22.86 -23.59 10.37
CA LEU A 521 22.32 -22.95 9.18
C LEU A 521 21.36 -23.87 8.41
N THR A 522 21.65 -25.18 8.40
CA THR A 522 20.84 -26.20 7.72
C THR A 522 19.41 -26.24 8.27
N SER A 523 19.27 -26.40 9.58
CA SER A 523 17.96 -26.48 10.23
C SER A 523 17.16 -25.17 10.09
N PHE A 524 17.86 -24.04 10.12
CA PHE A 524 17.26 -22.73 9.86
C PHE A 524 16.67 -22.63 8.45
N LEU A 525 17.43 -23.01 7.42
CA LEU A 525 16.96 -22.96 6.03
C LEU A 525 15.83 -23.97 5.73
N GLU A 526 15.83 -25.11 6.40
CA GLU A 526 14.75 -26.11 6.35
C GLU A 526 13.44 -25.54 6.92
N GLU A 527 13.49 -24.91 8.10
CA GLU A 527 12.31 -24.28 8.73
C GLU A 527 11.69 -23.21 7.81
N LEU A 528 12.54 -22.35 7.23
CA LEU A 528 12.10 -21.29 6.33
C LEU A 528 11.46 -21.83 5.04
N SER A 529 11.98 -22.94 4.53
CA SER A 529 11.44 -23.58 3.32
C SER A 529 10.04 -24.16 3.56
N LEU A 530 9.80 -24.74 4.74
CA LEU A 530 8.48 -25.27 5.14
C LEU A 530 7.41 -24.18 5.26
N LYS A 531 7.78 -22.96 5.67
CA LYS A 531 6.84 -21.83 5.77
C LYS A 531 6.42 -21.28 4.41
N SER A 532 7.34 -21.28 3.43
CA SER A 532 7.09 -20.69 2.10
C SER A 532 6.10 -21.46 1.21
N THR A 533 5.79 -22.72 1.54
CA THR A 533 4.97 -23.62 0.70
C THR A 533 3.48 -23.62 1.07
N LEU A 534 3.07 -22.93 2.14
CA LEU A 534 1.67 -22.88 2.61
C LEU A 534 0.88 -21.68 2.08
N ASP A 535 1.51 -20.83 1.25
CA ASP A 535 1.00 -19.52 0.81
C ASP A 535 0.11 -19.56 -0.45
N GLU A 536 -0.10 -20.73 -1.08
CA GLU A 536 -1.10 -20.82 -2.14
C GLU A 536 -2.49 -20.78 -1.51
N ALA A 537 -3.10 -19.59 -1.54
CA ALA A 537 -4.46 -19.36 -1.09
C ALA A 537 -5.42 -20.29 -1.84
N ASP A 538 -5.80 -21.39 -1.20
CA ASP A 538 -6.90 -22.23 -1.62
C ASP A 538 -8.16 -21.39 -1.46
N GLY A 539 -8.82 -21.07 -2.59
CA GLY A 539 -10.02 -20.22 -2.61
C GLY A 539 -11.19 -20.75 -1.76
N SER A 540 -11.11 -22.00 -1.26
CA SER A 540 -12.07 -22.57 -0.32
C SER A 540 -11.79 -22.23 1.16
N LYS A 541 -10.55 -21.89 1.53
CA LYS A 541 -10.17 -21.62 2.93
C LYS A 541 -10.41 -20.16 3.30
N LYS A 542 -10.88 -19.96 4.53
CA LYS A 542 -11.04 -18.63 5.15
C LYS A 542 -9.76 -18.33 5.93
N TYR A 543 -9.17 -17.15 5.68
CA TYR A 543 -7.89 -16.75 6.23
C TYR A 543 -8.01 -15.49 7.07
N VAL A 544 -7.19 -15.34 8.10
CA VAL A 544 -7.01 -14.08 8.83
C VAL A 544 -6.27 -13.10 7.92
N HIS A 545 -6.74 -11.87 7.85
CA HIS A 545 -6.12 -10.87 6.98
C HIS A 545 -5.06 -10.06 7.72
N LEU A 546 -3.82 -10.09 7.24
CA LEU A 546 -2.72 -9.22 7.68
C LEU A 546 -2.55 -8.11 6.65
N MET A 547 -2.59 -6.85 7.06
CA MET A 547 -2.40 -5.74 6.12
C MET A 547 -1.95 -4.44 6.78
N SER A 548 -1.44 -3.53 5.95
CA SER A 548 -1.24 -2.15 6.38
C SER A 548 -2.59 -1.46 6.62
N ILE A 549 -2.63 -0.49 7.54
CA ILE A 549 -3.88 0.26 7.82
C ILE A 549 -4.40 0.97 6.56
N HIS A 550 -3.51 1.44 5.67
CA HIS A 550 -3.89 2.06 4.38
C HIS A 550 -4.71 1.12 3.49
N ASN A 551 -4.40 -0.18 3.48
CA ASN A 551 -5.13 -1.19 2.70
C ASN A 551 -6.47 -1.57 3.34
N SER A 552 -6.70 -1.20 4.61
CA SER A 552 -7.95 -1.49 5.32
C SER A 552 -9.11 -0.58 4.91
N LYS A 553 -8.84 0.53 4.22
CA LYS A 553 -9.87 1.51 3.86
C LYS A 553 -10.98 0.87 3.02
N GLY A 554 -12.23 1.12 3.42
CA GLY A 554 -13.42 0.52 2.80
C GLY A 554 -13.73 -0.92 3.23
N LEU A 555 -12.87 -1.58 4.00
CA LEU A 555 -13.13 -2.92 4.56
C LEU A 555 -13.74 -2.83 5.96
N GLU A 556 -14.26 -3.95 6.46
CA GLU A 556 -14.81 -4.10 7.82
C GLU A 556 -14.70 -5.55 8.31
N TYR A 557 -14.46 -5.71 9.61
CA TYR A 557 -14.17 -6.99 10.26
C TYR A 557 -14.88 -7.08 11.62
N ASP A 558 -15.29 -8.29 12.00
CA ASP A 558 -15.90 -8.53 13.32
C ASP A 558 -14.88 -8.22 14.43
N THR A 559 -13.64 -8.67 14.23
CA THR A 559 -12.53 -8.38 15.14
C THR A 559 -11.35 -7.75 14.41
N VAL A 560 -10.80 -6.68 14.99
CA VAL A 560 -9.57 -6.04 14.53
C VAL A 560 -8.53 -6.02 15.64
N PHE A 561 -7.27 -6.31 15.27
CA PHE A 561 -6.09 -6.06 16.06
C PHE A 561 -5.29 -4.91 15.44
N LEU A 562 -5.12 -3.80 16.16
CA LEU A 562 -4.15 -2.75 15.81
C LEU A 562 -2.89 -2.99 16.63
N VAL A 563 -1.82 -3.36 15.93
CA VAL A 563 -0.57 -3.82 16.56
C VAL A 563 0.56 -2.82 16.36
N GLY A 564 1.57 -2.86 17.23
CA GLY A 564 2.70 -1.94 17.16
C GLY A 564 2.33 -0.48 17.44
N LEU A 565 1.43 -0.24 18.39
CA LEU A 565 1.08 1.11 18.85
C LEU A 565 2.18 1.68 19.76
N GLU A 566 3.28 2.07 19.13
CA GLU A 566 4.51 2.55 19.76
C GLU A 566 4.94 3.88 19.12
N GLU A 567 5.56 4.77 19.89
CA GLU A 567 6.20 5.97 19.35
C GLU A 567 7.26 5.59 18.30
N GLU A 568 7.46 6.43 17.29
CA GLU A 568 8.31 6.21 16.10
C GLU A 568 7.85 5.10 15.13
N LEU A 569 7.02 4.16 15.59
CA LEU A 569 6.41 3.12 14.77
C LEU A 569 4.99 3.51 14.31
N PHE A 570 4.14 3.90 15.25
CA PHE A 570 2.80 4.41 15.03
C PHE A 570 2.36 5.34 16.18
N PRO A 571 2.57 6.67 16.05
CA PRO A 571 2.88 7.41 14.83
C PRO A 571 4.29 7.16 14.27
N HIS A 572 4.39 7.12 12.95
CA HIS A 572 5.66 6.90 12.25
C HIS A 572 6.67 8.02 12.51
N ALA A 573 7.95 7.70 12.66
CA ALA A 573 9.02 8.66 12.99
C ALA A 573 9.08 9.92 12.08
N ARG A 574 8.68 9.79 10.81
CA ARG A 574 8.65 10.90 9.84
C ARG A 574 7.67 12.03 10.23
N SER A 575 6.60 11.72 10.95
CA SER A 575 5.59 12.70 11.34
C SER A 575 6.02 13.58 12.53
N TYR A 576 7.19 13.32 13.13
CA TYR A 576 7.63 14.06 14.31
C TYR A 576 8.04 15.48 13.94
N GLY A 577 7.57 16.44 14.74
CA GLY A 577 7.84 17.87 14.52
C GLY A 577 6.96 18.52 13.45
N LYS A 578 6.00 17.78 12.87
CA LYS A 578 5.06 18.29 11.85
C LYS A 578 3.63 17.99 12.26
N GLU A 579 2.89 19.03 12.63
CA GLU A 579 1.48 18.94 13.07
C GLU A 579 0.62 18.18 12.05
N GLU A 580 0.69 18.56 10.77
CA GLU A 580 -0.16 18.01 9.72
C GLU A 580 0.10 16.52 9.44
N GLU A 581 1.36 16.09 9.49
CA GLU A 581 1.71 14.66 9.35
C GLU A 581 1.27 13.86 10.58
N LEU A 582 1.31 14.45 11.78
CA LEU A 582 0.81 13.81 12.99
C LEU A 582 -0.72 13.66 12.95
N GLU A 583 -1.45 14.68 12.50
CA GLU A 583 -2.89 14.62 12.30
C GLU A 583 -3.28 13.55 11.27
N GLU A 584 -2.45 13.32 10.25
CA GLU A 584 -2.63 12.22 9.29
C GLU A 584 -2.40 10.84 9.90
N GLU A 585 -1.34 10.65 10.69
CA GLU A 585 -1.13 9.41 11.44
C GLU A 585 -2.29 9.15 12.42
N ARG A 586 -2.88 10.20 13.00
CA ARG A 586 -4.07 10.10 13.85
C ARG A 586 -5.32 9.68 13.06
N ARG A 587 -5.54 10.27 11.87
CA ARG A 587 -6.58 9.83 10.91
C ARG A 587 -6.39 8.36 10.52
N LEU A 588 -5.15 7.93 10.32
CA LEU A 588 -4.83 6.54 10.04
C LEU A 588 -5.24 5.62 11.20
N CYS A 589 -4.92 6.00 12.44
CA CYS A 589 -5.32 5.24 13.63
C CYS A 589 -6.86 5.19 13.78
N TYR A 590 -7.53 6.33 13.61
CA TYR A 590 -8.99 6.42 13.56
C TYR A 590 -9.60 5.49 12.49
N VAL A 591 -9.05 5.47 11.28
CA VAL A 591 -9.48 4.57 10.21
C VAL A 591 -9.34 3.10 10.66
N GLY A 592 -8.20 2.74 11.24
CA GLY A 592 -7.93 1.39 11.75
C GLY A 592 -8.94 0.94 12.82
N MET A 593 -9.23 1.81 13.80
CA MET A 593 -10.18 1.51 14.88
C MET A 593 -11.61 1.33 14.33
N THR A 594 -12.02 2.20 13.41
CA THR A 594 -13.37 2.21 12.83
C THR A 594 -13.62 1.14 11.76
N ARG A 595 -12.68 0.22 11.55
CA ARG A 595 -12.91 -1.02 10.79
C ARG A 595 -13.48 -2.15 11.65
N ALA A 596 -13.35 -2.06 12.97
CA ALA A 596 -13.86 -3.06 13.90
C ALA A 596 -15.37 -2.92 14.08
N GLU A 597 -16.10 -4.03 13.94
CA GLU A 597 -17.53 -4.09 14.22
C GLU A 597 -17.83 -4.43 15.68
N GLU A 598 -17.28 -5.56 16.16
CA GLU A 598 -17.62 -6.13 17.46
C GLU A 598 -16.50 -5.98 18.48
N ARG A 599 -15.25 -6.22 18.07
CA ARG A 599 -14.10 -6.26 19.00
C ARG A 599 -12.90 -5.55 18.43
N LEU A 600 -12.25 -4.76 19.29
CA LEU A 600 -11.01 -4.07 18.99
C LEU A 600 -9.96 -4.41 20.04
N PHE A 601 -8.80 -4.85 19.55
CA PHE A 601 -7.60 -5.07 20.34
C PHE A 601 -6.55 -4.04 19.93
N LEU A 602 -5.97 -3.37 20.91
CA LEU A 602 -4.82 -2.48 20.75
C LEU A 602 -3.63 -3.15 21.41
N THR A 603 -2.51 -3.28 20.69
CA THR A 603 -1.31 -3.93 21.25
C THR A 603 -0.05 -3.12 20.99
N ASN A 604 0.89 -3.24 21.93
CA ASN A 604 2.24 -2.74 21.80
C ASN A 604 3.25 -3.68 22.46
N ALA A 605 4.53 -3.53 22.14
CA ALA A 605 5.64 -4.16 22.85
C ALA A 605 6.43 -3.10 23.65
N SER A 606 7.00 -3.52 24.79
CA SER A 606 7.90 -2.68 25.60
C SER A 606 9.33 -2.65 25.04
N ALA A 607 9.70 -3.70 24.29
CA ALA A 607 10.98 -3.80 23.62
C ALA A 607 10.83 -4.53 22.28
N ARG A 608 11.60 -4.10 21.28
CA ARG A 608 11.61 -4.67 19.94
C ARG A 608 13.01 -4.86 19.41
N TYR A 609 13.20 -5.85 18.55
CA TYR A 609 14.48 -6.17 17.95
C TYR A 609 14.67 -5.41 16.63
N PHE A 610 15.70 -4.57 16.56
CA PHE A 610 16.08 -3.79 15.38
C PHE A 610 17.57 -3.97 15.08
N TRP A 611 17.92 -4.50 13.89
CA TRP A 611 19.31 -4.70 13.44
C TRP A 611 20.26 -5.22 14.52
N GLY A 612 19.95 -6.39 15.09
CA GLY A 612 20.81 -7.02 16.09
C GLY A 612 20.66 -6.47 17.52
N ASN A 613 19.90 -5.39 17.72
CA ASN A 613 19.78 -4.70 19.00
C ASN A 613 18.34 -4.66 19.52
N ILE A 614 18.19 -4.83 20.84
CA ILE A 614 16.90 -4.63 21.51
C ILE A 614 16.75 -3.14 21.82
N LYS A 615 15.72 -2.51 21.25
CA LYS A 615 15.35 -1.11 21.53
C LYS A 615 14.11 -1.09 22.40
N ASN A 616 14.17 -0.34 23.51
CA ASN A 616 13.00 -0.07 24.33
C ASN A 616 12.03 0.83 23.56
N GLN A 617 10.75 0.49 23.65
CA GLN A 617 9.68 1.17 22.93
C GLN A 617 8.78 1.92 23.91
N THR A 618 8.41 3.13 23.51
CA THR A 618 7.45 3.93 24.28
C THR A 618 6.06 3.69 23.71
N PRO A 619 5.03 3.41 24.53
CA PRO A 619 3.66 3.29 24.04
C PRO A 619 3.21 4.56 23.30
N SER A 620 2.53 4.37 22.17
CA SER A 620 2.03 5.46 21.32
C SER A 620 1.21 6.48 22.11
N ARG A 621 1.38 7.76 21.80
CA ARG A 621 0.56 8.85 22.32
C ARG A 621 -0.93 8.65 22.05
N PHE A 622 -1.30 7.98 20.94
CA PHE A 622 -2.69 7.71 20.59
C PHE A 622 -3.41 6.89 21.67
N LEU A 623 -2.68 6.06 22.43
CA LEU A 623 -3.25 5.32 23.56
C LEU A 623 -3.67 6.22 24.74
N ARG A 624 -3.05 7.41 24.88
CA ARG A 624 -3.38 8.38 25.93
C ARG A 624 -4.51 9.32 25.51
N GLU A 625 -4.71 9.47 24.20
CA GLU A 625 -5.80 10.24 23.60
C GLU A 625 -7.16 9.50 23.68
N ILE A 626 -7.15 8.20 24.04
CA ILE A 626 -8.36 7.40 24.25
C ILE A 626 -8.76 7.40 25.75
N PRO A 627 -10.02 7.70 26.10
CA PRO A 627 -10.50 7.66 27.47
C PRO A 627 -10.39 6.26 28.09
N LYS A 628 -9.94 6.20 29.35
CA LYS A 628 -9.73 4.94 30.08
C LYS A 628 -11.02 4.13 30.26
N ASP A 629 -12.17 4.78 30.26
CA ASP A 629 -13.46 4.11 30.45
C ASP A 629 -13.77 3.10 29.33
N PHE A 630 -13.25 3.33 28.12
CA PHE A 630 -13.42 2.46 26.96
C PHE A 630 -12.35 1.37 26.84
N ILE A 631 -11.27 1.45 27.62
CA ILE A 631 -10.14 0.52 27.56
C ILE A 631 -10.15 -0.42 28.76
N GLU A 632 -9.93 -1.71 28.48
CA GLU A 632 -9.64 -2.73 29.47
C GLU A 632 -8.24 -3.28 29.24
N ARG A 633 -7.37 -3.14 30.24
CA ARG A 633 -6.03 -3.75 30.18
C ARG A 633 -6.12 -5.25 30.38
N VAL A 634 -5.58 -6.00 29.44
CA VAL A 634 -5.45 -7.45 29.52
C VAL A 634 -3.99 -7.82 29.70
N PHE A 635 -3.75 -8.92 30.40
CA PHE A 635 -2.42 -9.43 30.68
C PHE A 635 -2.28 -10.84 30.11
N ALA A 636 -1.07 -11.21 29.69
CA ALA A 636 -0.78 -12.59 29.35
C ALA A 636 -0.96 -13.43 30.63
N LYS A 637 -1.80 -14.47 30.59
CA LYS A 637 -1.85 -15.45 31.68
C LYS A 637 -0.43 -16.02 31.83
N ARG A 638 0.24 -15.72 32.95
CA ARG A 638 1.48 -16.40 33.33
C ARG A 638 1.18 -17.89 33.39
N ARG A 639 1.82 -18.68 32.53
CA ARG A 639 1.92 -20.13 32.76
C ARG A 639 2.70 -20.28 34.07
N PHE A 640 2.06 -20.81 35.09
CA PHE A 640 2.75 -21.30 36.28
C PHE A 640 3.34 -22.67 35.98
#